data_AF-A0A813FWZ9-F1
#
_entry.id   AF-A0A813FWZ9-F1
#
_cell.length_a   1.000
_cell.length_b   1.000
_cell.length_c   1.000
_cell.angle_alpha   90.00
_cell.angle_beta   90.00
_cell.angle_gamma   90.00
#
_symmetry.space_group_name_H-M   'P 1'
#
loop_
_entity.id
_entity.type
_entity.pdbx_description
1 polymer ?
#
loop_
_entity_poly.entity_id
_entity_poly.type
_entity_poly.pdbx_seq_one_letter_code
_entity_poly.pdbx_strand_id
1 'polypeptide(L)'
;MDEAHNLVRSVTQYEVQLTRLRELLRGAKGTVLAGFTGTPILGHAQEGRQLLDIIKGSSERGDEGFISSFPMRPQPLFPQSMPRGLPDAVLTAKLRGQFVRKVLMTGEALQKYDLKRSKGLPDRRLRNYCNLCVHFGSLHEGRNSSRHRVLGNFEGCAPKLFAMAKDIAGETSKALVLVNRSSGLKALLAHLQELNESSSEPFGVATMEELAAFNAPENLRGERYRVMVADASQCSEGVSFFAVRRVLLADVPAAPSGLVQSVGRAIRMYGHRGLEEEEKTVKTILYVSELPKWMRSPLGAWAYRTQKKHLDAPEAESKARRLLRTLRRVGISSLDDLKARLDARVKTKARTDATEGVDSRIQQAADAVGLLEAIGLWGEAKLVRDSARELGKRHSKRGAPDSGKARVSKAAAPKEGEVAVAPVSAMSRHRHYLVRALHQLQVAESTEEAVEKLALSGFTADEIALKDLAALSKDIVPALAELRSQAIDREVLQGLAGAADFATAGKDESDGESSAHEFALSDGEGSDGEAGDTQRAGPLILPPGWEAVRVKRGGRDCREFVSPTGLRFRTEAQVRPVIAAEWRTRNMALSLKSKYEERLKQRQAVLDSTDQEEPRAVEPQETEAAAAEQETQAMAAEPEEAAADRIAALKAAALSIAADGTKMDESEQAEAEESAAKRSRIL
;
A
#
# COMPACT_ATOMS: atom_id res chain seq x y z
N MET A 1 -2.88 -12.55 -26.82
CA MET A 1 -1.90 -12.07 -25.85
C MET A 1 -2.65 -11.29 -24.79
N ASP A 2 -2.65 -11.79 -23.56
CA ASP A 2 -3.25 -11.10 -22.42
C ASP A 2 -2.28 -10.03 -21.87
N GLU A 3 -2.83 -9.04 -21.18
CA GLU A 3 -2.10 -7.89 -20.64
C GLU A 3 -1.12 -7.25 -21.65
N ALA A 4 -1.63 -6.99 -22.86
CA ALA A 4 -0.86 -6.49 -24.00
C ALA A 4 -0.12 -5.17 -23.73
N HIS A 5 -0.55 -4.40 -22.73
CA HIS A 5 0.14 -3.19 -22.28
C HIS A 5 1.59 -3.45 -21.80
N ASN A 6 1.94 -4.69 -21.47
CA ASN A 6 3.32 -5.05 -21.15
C ASN A 6 4.29 -4.78 -22.32
N LEU A 7 3.79 -4.76 -23.56
CA LEU A 7 4.59 -4.37 -24.72
C LEU A 7 5.07 -2.92 -24.69
N VAL A 8 4.49 -2.02 -23.89
CA VAL A 8 4.95 -0.63 -23.81
C VAL A 8 5.67 -0.29 -22.50
N ARG A 9 5.78 -1.25 -21.56
CA ARG A 9 6.56 -1.04 -20.35
C ARG A 9 8.04 -0.84 -20.69
N SER A 10 8.60 0.30 -20.28
CA SER A 10 10.02 0.62 -20.43
C SER A 10 10.88 -0.07 -19.38
N VAL A 11 10.39 -0.19 -18.13
CA VAL A 11 11.16 -0.75 -17.02
C VAL A 11 10.51 -2.06 -16.55
N THR A 12 11.09 -3.19 -16.93
CA THR A 12 10.69 -4.51 -16.44
C THR A 12 11.89 -5.45 -16.35
N GLN A 13 11.79 -6.52 -15.57
CA GLN A 13 12.79 -7.60 -15.60
C GLN A 13 12.86 -8.35 -16.94
N TYR A 14 11.86 -8.16 -17.81
CA TYR A 14 11.77 -8.80 -19.12
C TYR A 14 12.10 -7.83 -20.26
N GLU A 15 12.88 -6.77 -19.98
CA GLU A 15 13.17 -5.71 -20.96
C GLU A 15 13.75 -6.27 -22.27
N VAL A 16 14.70 -7.21 -22.17
CA VAL A 16 15.33 -7.84 -23.34
C VAL A 16 14.32 -8.68 -24.13
N GLN A 17 13.53 -9.50 -23.45
CA GLN A 17 12.52 -10.37 -24.07
C GLN A 17 11.41 -9.55 -24.72
N LEU A 18 10.93 -8.49 -24.06
CA LEU A 18 9.92 -7.59 -24.60
C LEU A 18 10.47 -6.80 -25.79
N THR A 19 11.72 -6.35 -25.73
CA THR A 19 12.38 -5.70 -26.88
C THR A 19 12.45 -6.64 -28.07
N ARG A 20 12.88 -7.89 -27.85
CA ARG A 20 12.90 -8.90 -28.91
C ARG A 20 11.51 -9.21 -29.44
N LEU A 21 10.51 -9.33 -28.57
CA LEU A 21 9.13 -9.56 -28.97
C LEU A 21 8.59 -8.40 -29.82
N ARG A 22 8.86 -7.14 -29.44
CA ARG A 22 8.49 -5.95 -30.23
C ARG A 22 9.10 -6.00 -31.63
N GLU A 23 10.37 -6.37 -31.76
CA GLU A 23 11.04 -6.52 -33.07
C GLU A 23 10.38 -7.60 -33.92
N LEU A 24 10.13 -8.77 -33.32
CA LEU A 24 9.48 -9.90 -34.00
C LEU A 24 8.07 -9.54 -34.45
N LEU A 25 7.27 -8.89 -33.59
CA LEU A 25 5.93 -8.42 -33.94
C LEU A 25 5.96 -7.37 -35.06
N ARG A 26 6.89 -6.40 -35.00
CA ARG A 26 7.05 -5.38 -36.05
C ARG A 26 7.43 -5.96 -37.41
N GLY A 27 8.17 -7.07 -37.44
CA GLY A 27 8.60 -7.73 -38.67
C GLY A 27 7.67 -8.85 -39.15
N ALA A 28 6.68 -9.25 -38.37
CA ALA A 28 5.76 -10.33 -38.71
C ALA A 28 4.88 -9.95 -39.91
N LYS A 29 4.66 -10.91 -40.82
CA LYS A 29 3.81 -10.75 -42.00
C LYS A 29 2.75 -11.85 -42.02
N GLY A 30 1.55 -11.54 -42.52
CA GLY A 30 0.45 -12.52 -42.63
C GLY A 30 0.02 -13.12 -41.30
N THR A 31 0.21 -12.40 -40.19
CA THR A 31 -0.10 -12.87 -38.83
C THR A 31 -1.31 -12.11 -38.29
N VAL A 32 -2.23 -12.83 -37.62
CA VAL A 32 -3.32 -12.23 -36.85
C VAL A 32 -2.97 -12.30 -35.37
N LEU A 33 -2.78 -11.13 -34.75
CA LEU A 33 -2.51 -11.02 -33.31
C LEU A 33 -3.71 -10.38 -32.61
N ALA A 34 -4.26 -11.08 -31.61
CA ALA A 34 -5.24 -10.50 -30.69
C ALA A 34 -4.56 -10.11 -29.37
N GLY A 35 -4.64 -8.83 -29.01
CA GLY A 35 -4.14 -8.28 -27.75
C GLY A 35 -5.28 -7.83 -26.84
N PHE A 36 -5.24 -8.20 -25.56
CA PHE A 36 -6.22 -7.79 -24.55
C PHE A 36 -5.52 -6.99 -23.45
N THR A 37 -6.09 -5.87 -23.05
CA THR A 37 -5.60 -5.09 -21.91
C THR A 37 -6.72 -4.21 -21.34
N GLY A 38 -6.79 -4.11 -20.02
CA GLY A 38 -7.67 -3.15 -19.34
C GLY A 38 -7.10 -1.74 -19.23
N THR A 39 -5.78 -1.60 -19.39
CA THR A 39 -5.04 -0.33 -19.21
C THR A 39 -4.01 -0.16 -20.33
N PRO A 40 -4.40 0.32 -21.52
CA PRO A 40 -3.48 0.45 -22.65
C PRO A 40 -2.43 1.55 -22.47
N ILE A 41 -2.66 2.50 -21.55
CA ILE A 41 -1.73 3.57 -21.18
C ILE A 41 -1.36 3.39 -19.71
N LEU A 42 -0.06 3.31 -19.40
CA LEU A 42 0.47 3.03 -18.07
C LEU A 42 0.97 4.29 -17.38
N GLY A 43 1.85 5.05 -18.04
CA GLY A 43 2.54 6.21 -17.49
C GLY A 43 2.70 7.40 -18.44
N HIS A 44 2.64 7.18 -19.75
CA HIS A 44 2.84 8.25 -20.75
C HIS A 44 1.73 8.24 -21.81
N ALA A 45 1.22 9.42 -22.16
CA ALA A 45 0.13 9.58 -23.13
C ALA A 45 0.37 8.87 -24.49
N GLN A 46 1.62 8.78 -24.93
CA GLN A 46 1.99 8.16 -26.21
C GLN A 46 1.96 6.62 -26.19
N GLU A 47 1.93 5.98 -25.02
CA GLU A 47 2.01 4.52 -24.89
C GLU A 47 0.85 3.80 -25.59
N GLY A 48 -0.34 4.40 -25.60
CA GLY A 48 -1.50 3.83 -26.29
C GLY A 48 -1.25 3.70 -27.80
N ARG A 49 -0.73 4.77 -28.41
CA ARG A 49 -0.35 4.77 -29.83
C ARG A 49 0.82 3.81 -30.10
N GLN A 50 1.84 3.86 -29.25
CA GLN A 50 3.00 2.97 -29.34
C GLN A 50 2.59 1.49 -29.29
N LEU A 51 1.61 1.14 -28.45
CA LEU A 51 1.08 -0.22 -28.34
C LEU A 51 0.43 -0.66 -29.66
N LEU A 52 -0.40 0.20 -30.26
CA LEU A 52 -1.01 -0.07 -31.57
C LEU A 52 0.05 -0.21 -32.66
N ASP A 53 1.04 0.68 -32.71
CA ASP A 53 2.12 0.64 -33.71
C ASP A 53 2.99 -0.63 -33.55
N ILE A 54 3.20 -1.13 -32.33
CA ILE A 54 3.90 -2.40 -32.09
C ILE A 54 3.07 -3.58 -32.64
N ILE A 55 1.76 -3.59 -32.39
CA ILE A 55 0.87 -4.69 -32.80
C ILE A 55 0.65 -4.70 -34.32
N LYS A 56 0.50 -3.53 -34.95
CA LYS A 56 0.25 -3.38 -36.39
C LYS A 56 1.51 -3.51 -37.25
N GLY A 57 2.68 -3.26 -36.68
CA GLY A 57 3.93 -3.23 -37.43
C GLY A 57 4.04 -2.01 -38.35
N SER A 58 5.01 -2.04 -39.28
CA SER A 58 5.39 -0.86 -40.09
C SER A 58 4.54 -0.63 -41.35
N SER A 59 3.68 -1.58 -41.73
CA SER A 59 2.98 -1.59 -43.02
C SER A 59 1.60 -0.93 -43.01
N GLU A 60 0.95 -0.79 -41.85
CA GLU A 60 -0.42 -0.27 -41.75
C GLU A 60 -0.47 1.09 -41.06
N ARG A 61 -1.01 2.10 -41.75
CA ARG A 61 -1.15 3.47 -41.23
C ARG A 61 -2.52 3.76 -40.59
N GLY A 62 -3.47 2.83 -40.66
CA GLY A 62 -4.82 3.00 -40.11
C GLY A 62 -4.99 2.30 -38.75
N ASP A 63 -6.08 2.63 -38.05
CA ASP A 63 -6.45 2.03 -36.74
C ASP A 63 -7.43 0.87 -36.85
N GLU A 64 -7.57 0.29 -38.06
CA GLU A 64 -8.43 -0.87 -38.32
C GLU A 64 -8.15 -2.03 -37.35
N GLY A 65 -9.19 -2.69 -36.86
CA GLY A 65 -9.09 -3.81 -35.91
C GLY A 65 -8.90 -3.40 -34.45
N PHE A 66 -8.74 -2.11 -34.13
CA PHE A 66 -8.73 -1.64 -32.75
C PHE A 66 -10.16 -1.53 -32.19
N ILE A 67 -10.44 -2.30 -31.14
CA ILE A 67 -11.72 -2.38 -30.46
C ILE A 67 -11.52 -1.90 -29.01
N SER A 68 -12.28 -0.89 -28.60
CA SER A 68 -12.28 -0.38 -27.23
C SER A 68 -13.53 -0.88 -26.50
N SER A 69 -13.45 -2.10 -25.97
CA SER A 69 -14.57 -2.67 -25.22
C SER A 69 -14.98 -1.78 -24.02
N PHE A 70 -16.29 -1.46 -23.96
CA PHE A 70 -17.00 -0.78 -22.86
C PHE A 70 -16.37 0.53 -22.34
N PRO A 71 -16.51 1.66 -23.06
CA PRO A 71 -16.19 2.99 -22.51
C PRO A 71 -17.07 3.34 -21.30
N MET A 72 -18.20 2.64 -21.14
CA MET A 72 -19.10 2.75 -20.01
C MET A 72 -19.36 1.40 -19.35
N ARG A 73 -19.59 1.43 -18.04
CA ARG A 73 -19.90 0.27 -17.20
C ARG A 73 -21.42 0.27 -16.93
N PRO A 74 -22.25 -0.43 -17.71
CA PRO A 74 -23.70 -0.38 -17.55
C PRO A 74 -24.12 -0.95 -16.19
N GLN A 75 -25.01 -0.22 -15.48
CA GLN A 75 -25.42 -0.54 -14.12
C GLN A 75 -26.04 -1.94 -13.89
N PRO A 76 -26.77 -2.59 -14.82
CA PRO A 76 -27.21 -3.97 -14.56
C PRO A 76 -26.06 -4.98 -14.57
N LEU A 77 -24.92 -4.65 -15.20
CA LEU A 77 -23.78 -5.56 -15.36
C LEU A 77 -22.63 -5.24 -14.40
N PHE A 78 -22.47 -3.97 -14.02
CA PHE A 78 -21.38 -3.50 -13.18
C PHE A 78 -21.92 -2.75 -11.97
N PRO A 79 -21.28 -2.85 -10.80
CA PRO A 79 -21.67 -2.05 -9.67
C PRO A 79 -21.35 -0.57 -9.92
N GLN A 80 -22.12 0.32 -9.29
CA GLN A 80 -21.87 1.75 -9.31
C GLN A 80 -20.60 2.07 -8.52
N SER A 81 -19.68 2.84 -9.10
CA SER A 81 -18.51 3.34 -8.40
C SER A 81 -18.81 4.64 -7.67
N MET A 82 -18.41 4.73 -6.41
CA MET A 82 -18.50 5.95 -5.60
C MET A 82 -17.11 6.34 -5.08
N PRO A 83 -16.67 7.60 -5.27
CA PRO A 83 -17.36 8.67 -6.00
C PRO A 83 -17.49 8.39 -7.51
N ARG A 84 -18.54 8.97 -8.13
CA ARG A 84 -18.78 8.84 -9.57
C ARG A 84 -17.55 9.31 -10.37
N GLY A 85 -17.27 8.61 -11.47
CA GLY A 85 -16.11 8.85 -12.33
C GLY A 85 -14.85 8.09 -11.89
N LEU A 86 -14.72 7.66 -10.64
CA LEU A 86 -13.58 6.84 -10.23
C LEU A 86 -13.72 5.40 -10.79
N PRO A 87 -12.65 4.76 -11.28
CA PRO A 87 -11.27 5.23 -11.40
C PRO A 87 -10.90 5.89 -12.74
N ASP A 88 -11.87 6.08 -13.64
CA ASP A 88 -11.59 6.44 -15.04
C ASP A 88 -11.48 7.96 -15.29
N ALA A 89 -11.94 8.80 -14.37
CA ALA A 89 -11.95 10.25 -14.49
C ALA A 89 -10.63 10.91 -14.05
N VAL A 90 -10.39 12.12 -14.58
CA VAL A 90 -9.30 13.00 -14.12
C VAL A 90 -9.48 13.29 -12.62
N LEU A 91 -8.39 13.17 -11.85
CA LEU A 91 -8.41 13.38 -10.40
C LEU A 91 -8.43 14.87 -10.05
N THR A 92 -9.56 15.52 -10.31
CA THR A 92 -9.81 16.93 -9.95
C THR A 92 -9.73 17.14 -8.43
N ALA A 93 -9.59 18.40 -8.00
CA ALA A 93 -9.58 18.72 -6.56
C ALA A 93 -10.89 18.28 -5.87
N LYS A 94 -12.04 18.47 -6.53
CA LYS A 94 -13.36 18.02 -6.06
C LYS A 94 -13.41 16.52 -5.90
N LEU A 95 -13.01 15.76 -6.92
CA LEU A 95 -13.02 14.30 -6.87
C LEU A 95 -12.09 13.77 -5.76
N ARG A 96 -10.86 14.30 -5.66
CA ARG A 96 -9.94 13.96 -4.57
C ARG A 96 -10.52 14.23 -3.19
N GLY A 97 -11.25 15.33 -3.01
CA GLY A 97 -11.94 15.63 -1.75
C GLY A 97 -12.98 14.58 -1.33
N GLN A 98 -13.53 13.82 -2.28
CA GLN A 98 -14.56 12.81 -2.01
C GLN A 98 -14.00 11.42 -1.65
N PHE A 99 -12.88 10.99 -2.23
CA PHE A 99 -12.31 9.66 -1.95
C PHE A 99 -11.01 9.67 -1.14
N VAL A 100 -10.33 10.81 -0.99
CA VAL A 100 -9.09 10.88 -0.21
C VAL A 100 -9.41 11.15 1.26
N ARG A 101 -9.05 10.22 2.14
CA ARG A 101 -9.10 10.39 3.58
C ARG A 101 -7.71 10.74 4.12
N LYS A 102 -7.60 11.97 4.64
CA LYS A 102 -6.37 12.51 5.20
C LYS A 102 -6.20 12.06 6.66
N VAL A 103 -5.02 11.54 7.00
CA VAL A 103 -4.70 11.09 8.35
C VAL A 103 -3.49 11.85 8.88
N LEU A 104 -3.64 12.50 10.03
CA LEU A 104 -2.53 13.25 10.63
C LEU A 104 -1.49 12.31 11.22
N MET A 105 -0.22 12.53 10.88
CA MET A 105 0.90 11.87 11.52
C MET A 105 1.21 12.55 12.86
N THR A 106 1.24 11.78 13.93
CA THR A 106 1.58 12.24 15.27
C THR A 106 2.50 11.23 15.97
N GLY A 107 3.10 11.64 17.09
CA GLY A 107 3.84 10.75 17.97
C GLY A 107 5.00 10.03 17.27
N GLU A 108 5.12 8.72 17.51
CA GLU A 108 6.25 7.96 17.00
C GLU A 108 6.28 7.89 15.47
N ALA A 109 5.13 7.74 14.81
CA ALA A 109 5.06 7.73 13.35
C ALA A 109 5.66 9.01 12.73
N LEU A 110 5.29 10.18 13.26
CA LEU A 110 5.85 11.47 12.81
C LEU A 110 7.36 11.54 13.05
N GLN A 111 7.82 11.14 14.23
CA GLN A 111 9.23 11.16 14.60
C GLN A 111 10.08 10.27 13.70
N LYS A 112 9.62 9.04 13.44
CA LYS A 112 10.33 8.08 12.59
C LYS A 112 10.33 8.53 11.13
N TYR A 113 9.21 9.05 10.64
CA TYR A 113 9.11 9.59 9.29
C TYR A 113 10.10 10.75 9.08
N ASP A 114 10.09 11.77 9.95
CA ASP A 114 11.01 12.91 9.84
C ASP A 114 12.48 12.49 9.99
N LEU A 115 12.78 11.57 10.90
CA LEU A 115 14.12 11.02 11.06
C LEU A 115 14.61 10.35 9.77
N LYS A 116 13.77 9.56 9.10
CA LYS A 116 14.11 8.87 7.85
C LYS A 116 14.25 9.86 6.70
N ARG A 117 13.35 10.84 6.63
CA ARG A 117 13.41 11.93 5.66
C ARG A 117 14.70 12.75 5.79
N SER A 118 15.11 13.10 7.01
CA SER A 118 16.36 13.82 7.26
C SER A 118 17.63 13.05 6.87
N LYS A 119 17.51 11.74 6.65
CA LYS A 119 18.61 10.88 6.17
C LYS A 119 18.64 10.76 4.64
N GLY A 120 17.78 11.51 3.93
CA GLY A 120 17.72 11.47 2.47
C GLY A 120 17.13 10.17 1.94
N LEU A 121 16.24 9.51 2.69
CA LEU A 121 15.57 8.30 2.18
C LEU A 121 14.67 8.68 0.98
N PRO A 122 14.69 7.94 -0.14
CA PRO A 122 13.86 8.27 -1.30
C PRO A 122 12.36 8.27 -0.97
N ASP A 123 11.59 9.13 -1.62
CA ASP A 123 10.14 9.28 -1.40
C ASP A 123 9.38 7.95 -1.52
N ARG A 124 9.77 7.10 -2.48
CA ARG A 124 9.20 5.75 -2.61
C ARG A 124 9.31 4.92 -1.33
N ARG A 125 10.43 5.00 -0.61
CA ARG A 125 10.63 4.29 0.67
C ARG A 125 10.03 5.06 1.85
N LEU A 126 9.96 6.40 1.78
CA LEU A 126 9.31 7.22 2.80
C LEU A 126 7.79 6.97 2.88
N ARG A 127 7.14 6.59 1.77
CA ARG A 127 5.73 6.16 1.79
C ARG A 127 5.47 5.00 2.76
N ASN A 128 6.40 4.03 2.88
CA ASN A 128 6.25 2.96 3.86
C ASN A 128 6.22 3.50 5.30
N TYR A 129 6.96 4.59 5.57
CA TYR A 129 6.95 5.28 6.86
C TYR A 129 5.75 6.20 7.07
N CYS A 130 4.97 6.49 6.02
CA CYS A 130 3.66 7.12 6.15
C CYS A 130 2.62 6.15 6.71
N ASN A 131 2.80 4.84 6.48
CA ASN A 131 1.90 3.78 6.97
C ASN A 131 2.32 3.28 8.35
N LEU A 132 3.62 3.05 8.56
CA LEU A 132 4.16 2.35 9.73
C LEU A 132 5.51 2.94 10.18
N CYS A 133 5.67 3.17 11.48
CA CYS A 133 6.87 3.81 12.05
C CYS A 133 8.15 2.93 12.01
N VAL A 134 8.01 1.64 11.70
CA VAL A 134 9.11 0.65 11.61
C VAL A 134 9.27 0.13 10.19
N HIS A 135 10.47 -0.39 9.88
CA HIS A 135 10.68 -1.13 8.65
C HIS A 135 9.91 -2.46 8.70
N PHE A 136 9.24 -2.85 7.62
CA PHE A 136 8.39 -4.06 7.57
C PHE A 136 9.14 -5.34 7.99
N GLY A 137 10.42 -5.46 7.66
CA GLY A 137 11.25 -6.61 8.06
C GLY A 137 11.51 -6.71 9.57
N SER A 138 11.29 -5.64 10.34
CA SER A 138 11.42 -5.64 11.80
C SER A 138 10.15 -6.12 12.53
N LEU A 139 9.09 -6.40 11.77
CA LEU A 139 7.81 -6.91 12.29
C LEU A 139 7.81 -8.45 12.23
N HIS A 140 8.54 -9.07 13.14
CA HIS A 140 8.59 -10.52 13.35
C HIS A 140 8.17 -10.86 14.80
N GLU A 141 8.27 -12.12 15.25
CA GLU A 141 7.87 -12.53 16.61
C GLU A 141 9.05 -12.76 17.57
N GLY A 142 10.29 -12.66 17.09
CA GLY A 142 11.48 -12.82 17.93
C GLY A 142 11.58 -11.85 19.12
N ARG A 143 12.48 -12.16 20.07
CA ARG A 143 12.70 -11.43 21.35
C ARG A 143 12.90 -9.92 21.21
N ASN A 144 13.49 -9.47 20.10
CA ASN A 144 13.72 -8.06 19.79
C ASN A 144 12.71 -7.50 18.77
N SER A 145 11.56 -8.16 18.61
CA SER A 145 10.58 -7.76 17.62
C SER A 145 9.93 -6.44 17.95
N SER A 146 9.71 -5.65 16.89
CA SER A 146 8.88 -4.47 17.01
C SER A 146 7.38 -4.78 17.03
N ARG A 147 6.97 -6.06 16.83
CA ARG A 147 5.56 -6.46 16.71
C ARG A 147 4.76 -6.13 17.96
N HIS A 148 5.15 -6.63 19.13
CA HIS A 148 4.43 -6.36 20.39
C HIS A 148 4.32 -4.85 20.66
N ARG A 149 5.39 -4.11 20.41
CA ARG A 149 5.44 -2.66 20.58
C ARG A 149 4.51 -1.91 19.62
N VAL A 150 4.47 -2.34 18.35
CA VAL A 150 3.61 -1.74 17.32
C VAL A 150 2.15 -2.06 17.60
N LEU A 151 1.80 -3.31 17.92
CA LEU A 151 0.41 -3.71 18.19
C LEU A 151 -0.11 -3.11 19.50
N GLY A 152 0.73 -3.06 20.54
CA GLY A 152 0.38 -2.41 21.82
C GLY A 152 0.19 -0.88 21.75
N ASN A 153 0.64 -0.23 20.68
CA ASN A 153 0.39 1.19 20.42
C ASN A 153 0.21 1.44 18.91
N PHE A 154 -0.80 0.79 18.33
CA PHE A 154 -1.02 0.82 16.88
C PHE A 154 -1.36 2.22 16.36
N GLU A 155 -2.12 3.01 17.12
CA GLU A 155 -2.45 4.40 16.79
C GLU A 155 -1.19 5.28 16.68
N GLY A 156 -0.27 5.19 17.66
CA GLY A 156 0.95 5.99 17.66
C GLY A 156 2.00 5.51 16.66
N CYS A 157 2.02 4.21 16.34
CA CYS A 157 3.00 3.60 15.43
C CYS A 157 2.54 3.58 13.97
N ALA A 158 1.24 3.49 13.71
CA ALA A 158 0.66 3.30 12.39
C ALA A 158 -0.67 4.07 12.26
N PRO A 159 -0.70 5.40 12.48
CA PRO A 159 -1.94 6.18 12.57
C PRO A 159 -2.83 6.02 11.32
N LYS A 160 -2.23 5.90 10.14
CA LYS A 160 -2.96 5.67 8.88
C LYS A 160 -3.64 4.29 8.85
N LEU A 161 -2.90 3.23 9.18
CA LEU A 161 -3.46 1.87 9.22
C LEU A 161 -4.48 1.71 10.35
N PHE A 162 -4.28 2.39 11.48
CA PHE A 162 -5.25 2.45 12.57
C PHE A 162 -6.55 3.13 12.14
N ALA A 163 -6.48 4.26 11.44
CA ALA A 163 -7.64 4.93 10.90
C ALA A 163 -8.42 4.03 9.92
N MET A 164 -7.72 3.25 9.09
CA MET A 164 -8.33 2.24 8.21
C MET A 164 -9.01 1.13 9.01
N ALA A 165 -8.33 0.58 10.03
CA ALA A 165 -8.88 -0.47 10.88
C ALA A 165 -10.15 -0.02 11.63
N LYS A 166 -10.15 1.22 12.14
CA LYS A 166 -11.31 1.85 12.75
C LYS A 166 -12.47 2.03 11.77
N ASP A 167 -12.16 2.43 10.52
CA ASP A 167 -13.15 2.57 9.45
C ASP A 167 -13.77 1.22 9.05
N ILE A 168 -12.99 0.15 9.12
CA ILE A 168 -13.45 -1.22 8.86
C ILE A 168 -14.32 -1.73 10.01
N ALA A 169 -13.90 -1.50 11.26
CA ALA A 169 -14.67 -1.90 12.42
C ALA A 169 -16.02 -1.16 12.53
N GLY A 170 -16.06 0.11 12.09
CA GLY A 170 -17.25 0.97 12.18
C GLY A 170 -18.31 0.77 11.10
N GLU A 171 -18.06 -0.01 10.06
CA GLU A 171 -19.06 -0.29 9.02
C GLU A 171 -19.15 -1.81 8.76
N THR A 172 -20.37 -2.33 8.63
CA THR A 172 -20.64 -3.77 8.47
C THR A 172 -20.49 -4.27 7.03
N SER A 173 -20.23 -3.38 6.07
CA SER A 173 -20.13 -3.74 4.66
C SER A 173 -18.81 -4.44 4.33
N LYS A 174 -18.89 -5.38 3.38
CA LYS A 174 -17.76 -6.21 2.94
C LYS A 174 -16.72 -5.35 2.25
N ALA A 175 -15.49 -5.42 2.73
CA ALA A 175 -14.41 -4.53 2.38
C ALA A 175 -13.19 -5.29 1.83
N LEU A 176 -12.55 -4.69 0.82
CA LEU A 176 -11.25 -5.06 0.31
C LEU A 176 -10.24 -4.00 0.75
N VAL A 177 -9.14 -4.44 1.36
CA VAL A 177 -8.04 -3.58 1.78
C VAL A 177 -6.80 -3.92 0.97
N LEU A 178 -6.30 -2.94 0.21
CA LEU A 178 -5.08 -3.07 -0.58
C LEU A 178 -3.94 -2.32 0.12
N VAL A 179 -2.95 -3.09 0.57
CA VAL A 179 -1.76 -2.58 1.25
C VAL A 179 -0.54 -3.38 0.80
N ASN A 180 0.55 -2.73 0.45
CA ASN A 180 1.76 -3.43 0.06
C ASN A 180 2.34 -4.21 1.24
N ARG A 181 2.93 -5.37 0.96
CA ARG A 181 3.65 -6.16 1.98
C ARG A 181 4.72 -5.35 2.71
N SER A 182 5.42 -4.49 1.98
CA SER A 182 6.48 -3.63 2.52
C SER A 182 5.99 -2.40 3.30
N SER A 183 4.68 -2.12 3.25
CA SER A 183 4.07 -0.90 3.79
C SER A 183 3.10 -1.18 4.96
N GLY A 184 3.10 -2.41 5.51
CA GLY A 184 2.41 -2.72 6.76
C GLY A 184 1.30 -3.76 6.69
N LEU A 185 1.18 -4.53 5.59
CA LEU A 185 0.18 -5.60 5.44
C LEU A 185 0.07 -6.53 6.66
N LYS A 186 1.21 -7.05 7.14
CA LYS A 186 1.24 -7.95 8.30
C LYS A 186 0.77 -7.28 9.59
N ALA A 187 1.10 -5.99 9.78
CA ALA A 187 0.73 -5.23 10.96
C ALA A 187 -0.78 -4.96 10.98
N LEU A 188 -1.34 -4.56 9.84
CA LEU A 188 -2.77 -4.32 9.70
C LEU A 188 -3.58 -5.61 9.84
N LEU A 189 -3.13 -6.71 9.25
CA LEU A 189 -3.79 -8.01 9.38
C LEU A 189 -3.88 -8.45 10.84
N ALA A 190 -2.74 -8.42 11.55
CA ALA A 190 -2.70 -8.77 12.97
C ALA A 190 -3.61 -7.88 13.82
N HIS A 191 -3.60 -6.57 13.58
CA HIS A 191 -4.45 -5.65 14.33
C HIS A 191 -5.94 -5.84 14.03
N LEU A 192 -6.33 -6.14 12.78
CA LEU A 192 -7.72 -6.44 12.44
C LEU A 192 -8.20 -7.75 13.09
N GLN A 193 -7.32 -8.73 13.27
CA GLN A 193 -7.62 -9.97 14.00
C GLN A 193 -7.85 -9.69 15.50
N GLU A 194 -6.99 -8.89 16.14
CA GLU A 194 -7.19 -8.44 17.53
C GLU A 194 -8.50 -7.64 17.69
N LEU A 195 -8.82 -6.79 16.72
CA LEU A 195 -10.09 -6.04 16.71
C LEU A 195 -11.31 -6.95 16.52
N ASN A 196 -11.20 -8.01 15.73
CA ASN A 196 -12.27 -9.01 15.60
C ASN A 196 -12.52 -9.73 16.94
N GLU A 197 -11.46 -10.14 17.64
CA GLU A 197 -11.56 -10.84 18.93
C GLU A 197 -12.14 -9.95 20.05
N SER A 198 -11.91 -8.63 19.97
CA SER A 198 -12.38 -7.66 20.96
C SER A 198 -13.69 -6.95 20.58
N SER A 199 -14.19 -7.14 19.37
CA SER A 199 -15.44 -6.52 18.89
C SER A 199 -16.66 -7.21 19.47
N SER A 200 -17.71 -6.44 19.81
CA SER A 200 -19.01 -6.99 20.20
C SER A 200 -19.68 -7.76 19.08
N GLU A 201 -19.41 -7.35 17.83
CA GLU A 201 -19.84 -8.04 16.62
C GLU A 201 -18.60 -8.61 15.93
N PRO A 202 -18.32 -9.92 16.07
CA PRO A 202 -17.17 -10.53 15.43
C PRO A 202 -17.33 -10.46 13.91
N PHE A 203 -16.22 -10.28 13.22
CA PHE A 203 -16.15 -10.23 11.76
C PHE A 203 -14.91 -10.98 11.26
N GLY A 204 -15.10 -11.87 10.29
CA GLY A 204 -13.95 -12.58 9.73
C GLY A 204 -13.04 -11.68 8.89
N VAL A 205 -11.74 -11.91 9.05
CA VAL A 205 -10.67 -11.28 8.28
C VAL A 205 -10.02 -12.36 7.41
N ALA A 206 -10.10 -12.20 6.10
CA ALA A 206 -9.52 -13.08 5.09
C ALA A 206 -8.21 -12.52 4.54
N THR A 207 -7.37 -13.43 4.07
CA THR A 207 -6.19 -13.17 3.24
C THR A 207 -6.38 -13.77 1.86
N MET A 208 -5.37 -13.66 0.99
CA MET A 208 -5.43 -14.23 -0.35
C MET A 208 -5.58 -15.77 -0.36
N GLU A 209 -5.22 -16.46 0.72
CA GLU A 209 -5.41 -17.91 0.85
C GLU A 209 -6.89 -18.28 0.94
N GLU A 210 -7.71 -17.40 1.52
CA GLU A 210 -9.16 -17.58 1.65
C GLU A 210 -9.97 -16.93 0.52
N LEU A 211 -9.35 -16.54 -0.60
CA LEU A 211 -10.03 -15.86 -1.71
C LEU A 211 -11.29 -16.60 -2.21
N ALA A 212 -11.22 -17.92 -2.31
CA ALA A 212 -12.36 -18.73 -2.75
C ALA A 212 -13.53 -18.66 -1.77
N ALA A 213 -13.26 -18.70 -0.46
CA ALA A 213 -14.28 -18.59 0.57
C ALA A 213 -14.80 -17.16 0.70
N PHE A 214 -13.94 -16.15 0.49
CA PHE A 214 -14.33 -14.76 0.46
C PHE A 214 -15.29 -14.47 -0.70
N ASN A 215 -15.04 -15.02 -1.89
CA ASN A 215 -15.88 -14.86 -3.07
C ASN A 215 -17.07 -15.84 -3.14
N ALA A 216 -17.27 -16.68 -2.13
CA ALA A 216 -18.33 -17.66 -2.12
C ALA A 216 -19.73 -17.00 -2.09
N PRO A 217 -20.75 -17.56 -2.75
CA PRO A 217 -22.13 -17.05 -2.69
C PRO A 217 -22.71 -17.00 -1.29
N GLU A 218 -22.21 -17.82 -0.37
CA GLU A 218 -22.61 -17.83 1.04
C GLU A 218 -21.99 -16.67 1.83
N ASN A 219 -21.03 -15.94 1.24
CA ASN A 219 -20.33 -14.80 1.84
C ASN A 219 -20.60 -13.49 1.06
N LEU A 220 -21.81 -13.31 0.50
CA LEU A 220 -22.17 -12.12 -0.28
C LEU A 220 -22.07 -10.84 0.57
N ARG A 221 -22.63 -10.85 1.79
CA ARG A 221 -22.64 -9.69 2.68
C ARG A 221 -21.48 -9.68 3.66
N GLY A 222 -20.59 -10.67 3.61
CA GLY A 222 -19.44 -10.77 4.52
C GLY A 222 -19.77 -11.55 5.80
N GLU A 223 -20.74 -12.46 5.71
CA GLU A 223 -21.26 -13.31 6.77
C GLU A 223 -20.15 -14.11 7.46
N ARG A 224 -19.20 -14.63 6.67
CA ARG A 224 -18.02 -15.33 7.18
C ARG A 224 -16.79 -14.45 7.18
N TYR A 225 -16.52 -13.76 6.07
CA TYR A 225 -15.37 -12.87 5.91
C TYR A 225 -15.84 -11.51 5.44
N ARG A 226 -15.92 -10.57 6.37
CA ARG A 226 -16.29 -9.18 6.10
C ARG A 226 -15.15 -8.43 5.44
N VAL A 227 -13.89 -8.78 5.73
CA VAL A 227 -12.74 -8.00 5.29
C VAL A 227 -11.74 -8.93 4.60
N MET A 228 -11.20 -8.50 3.47
CA MET A 228 -10.03 -9.14 2.86
C MET A 228 -8.86 -8.17 2.86
N VAL A 229 -7.73 -8.58 3.45
CA VAL A 229 -6.46 -7.84 3.39
C VAL A 229 -5.58 -8.49 2.33
N ALA A 230 -5.23 -7.73 1.30
CA ALA A 230 -4.54 -8.22 0.13
C ALA A 230 -3.34 -7.34 -0.23
N ASP A 231 -2.29 -7.99 -0.76
CA ASP A 231 -1.06 -7.31 -1.17
C ASP A 231 -1.30 -6.54 -2.46
N ALA A 232 -1.18 -5.21 -2.41
CA ALA A 232 -1.50 -4.34 -3.53
C ALA A 232 -0.66 -4.66 -4.79
N SER A 233 0.61 -5.05 -4.62
CA SER A 233 1.44 -5.46 -5.76
C SER A 233 1.01 -6.80 -6.37
N GLN A 234 0.68 -7.79 -5.53
CA GLN A 234 0.32 -9.12 -6.01
C GLN A 234 -1.08 -9.15 -6.63
N CYS A 235 -1.99 -8.31 -6.14
CA CYS A 235 -3.39 -8.29 -6.56
C CYS A 235 -3.67 -7.24 -7.66
N SER A 236 -2.62 -6.62 -8.19
CA SER A 236 -2.72 -5.66 -9.29
C SER A 236 -3.18 -6.31 -10.60
N GLU A 237 -2.96 -7.62 -10.77
CA GLU A 237 -3.23 -8.40 -11.99
C GLU A 237 -4.00 -9.71 -11.66
N GLY A 238 -4.80 -10.21 -12.60
CA GLY A 238 -5.42 -11.55 -12.53
C GLY A 238 -6.51 -11.85 -11.47
N VAL A 239 -6.68 -11.04 -10.43
CA VAL A 239 -7.64 -11.33 -9.34
C VAL A 239 -8.96 -10.55 -9.52
N SER A 240 -10.07 -11.13 -9.06
CA SER A 240 -11.38 -10.48 -8.96
C SER A 240 -11.97 -10.69 -7.56
N PHE A 241 -12.57 -9.65 -6.99
CA PHE A 241 -13.22 -9.70 -5.69
C PHE A 241 -14.72 -9.43 -5.85
N PHE A 242 -15.55 -10.33 -5.33
CA PHE A 242 -17.01 -10.29 -5.54
C PHE A 242 -17.75 -9.76 -4.31
N ALA A 243 -18.85 -9.06 -4.57
CA ALA A 243 -19.74 -8.44 -3.58
C ALA A 243 -19.02 -7.48 -2.61
N VAL A 244 -17.87 -6.93 -3.05
CA VAL A 244 -17.11 -5.93 -2.28
C VAL A 244 -17.79 -4.57 -2.42
N ARG A 245 -18.21 -3.99 -1.29
CA ARG A 245 -18.87 -2.67 -1.26
C ARG A 245 -17.91 -1.55 -0.92
N ARG A 246 -16.73 -1.87 -0.40
CA ARG A 246 -15.70 -0.89 -0.05
C ARG A 246 -14.32 -1.32 -0.50
N VAL A 247 -13.58 -0.42 -1.13
CA VAL A 247 -12.17 -0.61 -1.48
C VAL A 247 -11.35 0.44 -0.74
N LEU A 248 -10.49 0.00 0.18
CA LEU A 248 -9.62 0.86 0.96
C LEU A 248 -8.18 0.71 0.47
N LEU A 249 -7.59 1.79 0.00
CA LEU A 249 -6.22 1.84 -0.49
C LEU A 249 -5.32 2.46 0.57
N ALA A 250 -4.37 1.69 1.09
CA ALA A 250 -3.37 2.20 2.03
C ALA A 250 -2.26 2.98 1.32
N ASP A 251 -1.88 2.55 0.11
CA ASP A 251 -0.77 3.10 -0.64
C ASP A 251 -1.26 3.90 -1.85
N VAL A 252 -0.69 5.08 -2.05
CA VAL A 252 -0.99 5.91 -3.22
C VAL A 252 -0.41 5.25 -4.48
N PRO A 253 -1.23 4.88 -5.48
CA PRO A 253 -0.74 4.32 -6.74
C PRO A 253 0.26 5.27 -7.42
N ALA A 254 1.29 4.72 -8.05
CA ALA A 254 2.31 5.53 -8.73
C ALA A 254 1.80 6.15 -10.05
N ALA A 255 0.75 5.57 -10.64
CA ALA A 255 0.16 6.03 -11.89
C ALA A 255 -1.37 5.79 -11.90
N PRO A 256 -2.14 6.55 -12.71
CA PRO A 256 -3.58 6.38 -12.85
C PRO A 256 -3.99 4.96 -13.26
N SER A 257 -3.22 4.32 -14.14
CA SER A 257 -3.42 2.92 -14.54
C SER A 257 -3.44 1.97 -13.35
N GLY A 258 -2.53 2.15 -12.39
CA GLY A 258 -2.50 1.37 -11.15
C GLY A 258 -3.73 1.60 -10.27
N LEU A 259 -4.26 2.83 -10.24
CA LEU A 259 -5.53 3.13 -9.55
C LEU A 259 -6.71 2.42 -10.23
N VAL A 260 -6.79 2.49 -11.56
CA VAL A 260 -7.80 1.79 -12.38
C VAL A 260 -7.74 0.28 -12.14
N GLN A 261 -6.55 -0.31 -12.20
CA GLN A 261 -6.36 -1.73 -11.94
C GLN A 261 -6.78 -2.11 -10.53
N SER A 262 -6.36 -1.36 -9.49
CA SER A 262 -6.66 -1.65 -8.09
C SER A 262 -8.17 -1.62 -7.81
N VAL A 263 -8.84 -0.55 -8.25
CA VAL A 263 -10.28 -0.36 -8.04
C VAL A 263 -11.10 -1.31 -8.93
N GLY A 264 -10.63 -1.54 -10.16
CA GLY A 264 -11.26 -2.43 -11.13
C GLY A 264 -11.33 -3.90 -10.68
N ARG A 265 -10.56 -4.31 -9.66
CA ARG A 265 -10.67 -5.66 -9.09
C ARG A 265 -12.00 -5.91 -8.38
N ALA A 266 -12.60 -4.87 -7.82
CA ALA A 266 -13.92 -4.94 -7.19
C ALA A 266 -15.05 -4.57 -8.16
N ILE A 267 -14.76 -3.80 -9.22
CA ILE A 267 -15.75 -3.35 -10.21
C ILE A 267 -15.68 -4.23 -11.45
N ARG A 268 -16.12 -5.48 -11.30
CA ARG A 268 -16.14 -6.48 -12.38
C ARG A 268 -17.56 -6.73 -12.86
N MET A 269 -17.66 -7.12 -14.14
CA MET A 269 -18.93 -7.55 -14.72
C MET A 269 -19.49 -8.72 -13.91
N TYR A 270 -20.75 -8.61 -13.49
CA TYR A 270 -21.45 -9.55 -12.59
C TYR A 270 -20.78 -9.77 -11.22
N GLY A 271 -19.84 -8.90 -10.82
CA GLY A 271 -19.12 -9.02 -9.55
C GLY A 271 -20.01 -8.92 -8.32
N HIS A 272 -21.18 -8.28 -8.45
CA HIS A 272 -22.16 -8.07 -7.38
C HIS A 272 -23.46 -8.82 -7.63
N ARG A 273 -23.41 -9.87 -8.45
CA ARG A 273 -24.58 -10.73 -8.69
C ARG A 273 -25.03 -11.35 -7.38
N GLY A 274 -26.32 -11.21 -7.07
CA GLY A 274 -26.93 -11.73 -5.84
C GLY A 274 -27.11 -10.68 -4.74
N LEU A 275 -26.60 -9.46 -4.94
CA LEU A 275 -26.94 -8.29 -4.12
C LEU A 275 -28.12 -7.53 -4.75
N GLU A 276 -28.89 -6.84 -3.90
CA GLU A 276 -29.92 -5.88 -4.33
C GLU A 276 -29.28 -4.65 -4.97
N GLU A 277 -29.99 -3.94 -5.85
CA GLU A 277 -29.44 -2.82 -6.63
C GLU A 277 -28.81 -1.73 -5.74
N GLU A 278 -29.42 -1.44 -4.58
CA GLU A 278 -28.93 -0.46 -3.62
C GLU A 278 -27.57 -0.87 -3.00
N GLU A 279 -27.33 -2.18 -2.90
CA GLU A 279 -26.08 -2.76 -2.39
C GLU A 279 -25.00 -2.90 -3.47
N LYS A 280 -25.32 -2.69 -4.76
CA LYS A 280 -24.37 -2.77 -5.88
C LYS A 280 -23.55 -1.49 -6.05
N THR A 281 -23.14 -0.89 -4.93
CA THR A 281 -22.27 0.30 -4.92
C THR A 281 -20.92 -0.05 -4.31
N VAL A 282 -19.84 0.36 -4.97
CA VAL A 282 -18.46 0.23 -4.49
C VAL A 282 -17.93 1.61 -4.10
N LYS A 283 -17.78 1.85 -2.80
CA LYS A 283 -17.14 3.06 -2.25
C LYS A 283 -15.63 2.86 -2.18
N THR A 284 -14.88 3.68 -2.89
CA THR A 284 -13.42 3.66 -2.82
C THR A 284 -12.91 4.76 -1.90
N ILE A 285 -11.93 4.44 -1.06
CA ILE A 285 -11.29 5.37 -0.14
C ILE A 285 -9.77 5.21 -0.24
N LEU A 286 -9.05 6.30 -0.53
CA LEU A 286 -7.59 6.36 -0.52
C LEU A 286 -7.12 7.07 0.75
N TYR A 287 -6.32 6.39 1.56
CA TYR A 287 -5.77 6.96 2.78
C TYR A 287 -4.43 7.65 2.52
N VAL A 288 -4.29 8.90 2.95
CA VAL A 288 -3.09 9.74 2.75
C VAL A 288 -2.63 10.33 4.07
N SER A 289 -1.38 10.05 4.46
CA SER A 289 -0.81 10.63 5.67
C SER A 289 -0.43 12.09 5.45
N GLU A 290 -0.71 12.96 6.42
CA GLU A 290 -0.41 14.39 6.38
C GLU A 290 0.41 14.84 7.59
N LEU A 291 1.25 15.86 7.40
CA LEU A 291 1.93 16.50 8.53
C LEU A 291 0.96 17.38 9.34
N PRO A 292 1.15 17.50 10.67
CA PRO A 292 0.40 18.47 11.46
C PRO A 292 0.53 19.89 10.90
N LYS A 293 -0.56 20.68 10.96
CA LYS A 293 -0.61 22.05 10.39
C LYS A 293 0.58 22.93 10.80
N TRP A 294 1.05 22.82 12.04
CA TRP A 294 2.18 23.60 12.55
C TRP A 294 3.53 23.21 11.92
N MET A 295 3.69 21.96 11.47
CA MET A 295 4.91 21.43 10.87
C MET A 295 4.94 21.59 9.34
N ARG A 296 3.80 21.93 8.71
CA ARG A 296 3.73 22.18 7.26
C ARG A 296 4.54 23.39 6.78
N SER A 297 4.89 24.30 7.68
CA SER A 297 5.82 25.39 7.34
C SER A 297 7.28 24.91 7.45
N PRO A 298 8.19 25.36 6.56
CA PRO A 298 9.62 25.05 6.69
C PRO A 298 10.20 25.42 8.05
N LEU A 299 9.76 26.55 8.64
CA LEU A 299 10.13 26.96 9.99
C LEU A 299 9.65 25.97 11.06
N GLY A 300 8.43 25.44 10.93
CA GLY A 300 7.88 24.43 11.82
C GLY A 300 8.60 23.09 11.73
N ALA A 301 8.91 22.63 10.50
CA ALA A 301 9.73 21.45 10.27
C ALA A 301 11.15 21.63 10.86
N TRP A 302 11.76 22.81 10.67
CA TRP A 302 13.05 23.15 11.26
C TRP A 302 12.98 23.10 12.79
N ALA A 303 11.97 23.74 13.41
CA ALA A 303 11.77 23.73 14.85
C ALA A 303 11.54 22.32 15.43
N TYR A 304 11.00 21.39 14.65
CA TYR A 304 10.92 19.98 15.05
C TYR A 304 12.28 19.28 15.00
N ARG A 305 13.09 19.57 13.98
CA ARG A 305 14.44 18.99 13.84
C ARG A 305 15.46 19.55 14.81
N THR A 306 15.19 20.71 15.37
CA THR A 306 15.92 21.27 16.49
C THR A 306 15.49 20.64 17.81
N GLN A 307 14.88 19.45 17.85
CA GLN A 307 14.62 18.73 19.10
C GLN A 307 15.62 17.57 19.26
N LYS A 308 15.84 17.14 20.50
CA LYS A 308 16.76 16.02 20.79
C LYS A 308 16.16 14.69 20.27
N LYS A 309 16.95 13.93 19.50
CA LYS A 309 16.52 12.70 18.80
C LYS A 309 16.01 11.57 19.70
N HIS A 310 16.37 11.57 20.98
CA HIS A 310 16.00 10.54 21.96
C HIS A 310 14.90 10.99 22.92
N LEU A 311 14.26 12.12 22.64
CA LEU A 311 13.07 12.53 23.39
C LEU A 311 11.90 11.62 23.03
N ASP A 312 11.01 11.48 24.00
CA ASP A 312 9.69 10.94 23.75
C ASP A 312 8.96 11.79 22.69
N ALA A 313 8.21 11.15 21.80
CA ALA A 313 7.69 11.82 20.61
C ALA A 313 6.67 12.93 20.93
N PRO A 314 5.71 12.75 21.86
CA PRO A 314 4.85 13.83 22.34
C PRO A 314 5.63 15.01 22.95
N GLU A 315 6.70 14.73 23.70
CA GLU A 315 7.54 15.77 24.29
C GLU A 315 8.28 16.58 23.22
N ALA A 316 8.82 15.90 22.20
CA ALA A 316 9.46 16.53 21.07
C ALA A 316 8.50 17.45 20.30
N GLU A 317 7.26 17.00 20.05
CA GLU A 317 6.22 17.85 19.45
C GLU A 317 5.89 19.08 20.30
N SER A 318 5.70 18.89 21.61
CA SER A 318 5.39 19.99 22.54
C SER A 318 6.48 21.06 22.57
N LYS A 319 7.76 20.63 22.63
CA LYS A 319 8.92 21.53 22.59
C LYS A 319 9.06 22.23 21.24
N ALA A 320 8.86 21.53 20.12
CA ALA A 320 8.87 22.13 18.79
C ALA A 320 7.79 23.22 18.64
N ARG A 321 6.55 22.94 19.08
CA ARG A 321 5.45 23.92 19.08
C ARG A 321 5.74 25.11 20.00
N ARG A 322 6.41 24.89 21.14
CA ARG A 322 6.83 25.96 22.05
C ARG A 322 7.87 26.85 21.37
N LEU A 323 8.91 26.26 20.78
CA LEU A 323 9.95 26.99 20.05
C LEU A 323 9.36 27.80 18.91
N LEU A 324 8.46 27.21 18.11
CA LEU A 324 7.78 27.89 17.00
C LEU A 324 6.96 29.11 17.48
N ARG A 325 6.26 29.00 18.61
CA ARG A 325 5.53 30.14 19.22
C ARG A 325 6.49 31.22 19.69
N THR A 326 7.61 30.85 20.30
CA THR A 326 8.63 31.81 20.74
C THR A 326 9.25 32.55 19.55
N LEU A 327 9.57 31.84 18.46
CA LEU A 327 10.06 32.43 17.21
C LEU A 327 9.08 33.46 16.63
N ARG A 328 7.79 33.11 16.58
CA ARG A 328 6.75 34.05 16.12
C ARG A 328 6.62 35.28 17.02
N ARG A 329 6.74 35.10 18.34
CA ARG A 329 6.68 36.21 19.31
C ARG A 329 7.80 37.23 19.12
N VAL A 330 8.99 36.78 18.68
CA VAL A 330 10.13 37.67 18.40
C VAL A 330 10.15 38.19 16.95
N GLY A 331 9.05 38.02 16.22
CA GLY A 331 8.91 38.49 14.84
C GLY A 331 9.65 37.65 13.81
N ILE A 332 9.84 36.35 14.06
CA ILE A 332 10.32 35.37 13.07
C ILE A 332 9.12 34.53 12.63
N SER A 333 8.59 34.84 11.45
CA SER A 333 7.37 34.24 10.92
C SER A 333 7.64 33.15 9.88
N SER A 334 8.78 33.25 9.18
CA SER A 334 9.22 32.34 8.11
C SER A 334 10.63 31.79 8.37
N LEU A 335 11.05 30.82 7.54
CA LEU A 335 12.43 30.33 7.55
C LEU A 335 13.40 31.38 6.96
N ASP A 336 12.92 32.17 5.99
CA ASP A 336 13.63 33.31 5.41
C ASP A 336 13.99 34.36 6.47
N ASP A 337 13.05 34.72 7.35
CA ASP A 337 13.27 35.67 8.44
C ASP A 337 14.39 35.19 9.38
N LEU A 338 14.37 33.89 9.70
CA LEU A 338 15.38 33.27 10.57
C LEU A 338 16.75 33.26 9.90
N LYS A 339 16.81 32.89 8.62
CA LYS A 339 18.05 32.86 7.83
C LYS A 339 18.63 34.27 7.65
N ALA A 340 17.82 35.26 7.29
CA ALA A 340 18.26 36.64 7.12
C ALA A 340 18.87 37.22 8.40
N ARG A 341 18.26 36.94 9.57
CA ARG A 341 18.81 37.36 10.88
C ARG A 341 20.12 36.64 11.23
N LEU A 342 20.21 35.34 10.90
CA LEU A 342 21.43 34.55 11.05
C LEU A 342 22.56 35.11 10.18
N ASP A 343 22.30 35.37 8.90
CA ASP A 343 23.29 35.87 7.94
C ASP A 343 23.73 37.30 8.28
N ALA A 344 22.82 38.16 8.73
CA ALA A 344 23.14 39.51 9.21
C ALA A 344 24.12 39.45 10.40
N ARG A 345 23.90 38.53 11.35
CA ARG A 345 24.78 38.35 12.51
C ARG A 345 26.18 37.86 12.09
N VAL A 346 26.25 36.93 11.15
CA VAL A 346 27.52 36.42 10.62
C VAL A 346 28.32 37.53 9.93
N LYS A 347 27.64 38.41 9.17
CA LYS A 347 28.26 39.59 8.54
C LYS A 347 28.81 40.59 9.57
N THR A 348 28.08 40.84 10.67
CA THR A 348 28.58 41.69 11.76
C THR A 348 29.81 41.09 12.42
N LYS A 349 29.82 39.77 12.63
CA LYS A 349 30.90 39.05 13.30
C LYS A 349 32.18 38.97 12.45
N ALA A 350 32.05 38.77 11.13
CA ALA A 350 33.20 38.73 10.23
C ALA A 350 34.02 40.04 10.25
N ARG A 351 33.43 41.16 10.69
CA ARG A 351 34.13 42.44 10.87
C ARG A 351 34.93 42.51 12.17
N THR A 352 34.58 41.74 13.20
CA THR A 352 35.20 41.80 14.53
C THR A 352 36.30 40.77 14.74
N ASP A 353 36.21 39.61 14.07
CA ASP A 353 37.00 38.42 14.40
C ASP A 353 38.26 38.21 13.55
N ALA A 354 38.79 39.25 12.90
CA ALA A 354 39.96 39.11 12.01
C ALA A 354 41.28 38.74 12.73
N THR A 355 41.29 38.57 14.06
CA THR A 355 42.53 38.57 14.86
C THR A 355 42.88 37.31 15.68
N GLU A 356 42.06 36.26 15.82
CA GLU A 356 42.42 35.16 16.75
C GLU A 356 42.04 33.73 16.31
N GLY A 357 43.00 32.79 16.45
CA GLY A 357 42.87 31.36 16.15
C GLY A 357 42.27 30.51 17.29
N VAL A 358 41.04 30.81 17.70
CA VAL A 358 40.31 30.08 18.77
C VAL A 358 39.68 28.78 18.26
N ASP A 359 39.51 27.79 19.14
CA ASP A 359 38.82 26.52 18.84
C ASP A 359 37.40 26.76 18.28
N SER A 360 37.21 26.36 17.01
CA SER A 360 35.99 26.50 16.22
C SER A 360 34.70 26.04 16.93
N ARG A 361 34.76 25.08 17.85
CA ARG A 361 33.55 24.51 18.48
C ARG A 361 32.98 25.38 19.59
N ILE A 362 33.85 25.84 20.48
CA ILE A 362 33.46 26.74 21.57
C ILE A 362 32.95 28.04 20.95
N GLN A 363 33.63 28.50 19.90
CA GLN A 363 33.21 29.67 19.14
C GLN A 363 31.83 29.48 18.52
N GLN A 364 31.55 28.36 17.83
CA GLN A 364 30.22 28.11 17.24
C GLN A 364 29.09 28.07 18.30
N ALA A 365 29.34 27.50 19.48
CA ALA A 365 28.36 27.50 20.55
C ALA A 365 28.13 28.92 21.10
N ALA A 366 29.19 29.71 21.30
CA ALA A 366 29.10 31.10 21.72
C ALA A 366 28.38 31.97 20.67
N ASP A 367 28.64 31.75 19.38
CA ASP A 367 28.01 32.46 18.26
C ASP A 367 26.51 32.17 18.22
N ALA A 368 26.14 30.89 18.37
CA ALA A 368 24.75 30.49 18.45
C ALA A 368 24.05 31.11 19.68
N VAL A 369 24.71 31.16 20.84
CA VAL A 369 24.17 31.81 22.04
C VAL A 369 23.95 33.30 21.80
N GLY A 370 24.96 34.01 21.27
CA GLY A 370 24.84 35.45 20.98
C GLY A 370 23.78 35.77 19.94
N LEU A 371 23.59 34.90 18.94
CA LEU A 371 22.49 35.00 17.99
C LEU A 371 21.13 34.82 18.68
N LEU A 372 20.97 33.76 19.47
CA LEU A 372 19.72 33.46 20.17
C LEU A 372 19.35 34.60 21.12
N GLU A 373 20.30 35.19 21.82
CA GLU A 373 20.09 36.36 22.69
C GLU A 373 19.70 37.60 21.89
N ALA A 374 20.38 37.89 20.78
CA ALA A 374 20.07 39.02 19.90
C ALA A 374 18.66 38.92 19.29
N ILE A 375 18.17 37.70 19.06
CA ILE A 375 16.82 37.43 18.56
C ILE A 375 15.77 37.44 19.70
N GLY A 376 16.18 37.41 20.97
CA GLY A 376 15.28 37.36 22.13
C GLY A 376 14.89 35.96 22.58
N LEU A 377 15.60 34.93 22.14
CA LEU A 377 15.43 33.51 22.52
C LEU A 377 16.29 33.14 23.73
N TRP A 378 16.20 33.94 24.81
CA TRP A 378 17.01 33.79 26.02
C TRP A 378 16.93 32.41 26.69
N GLY A 379 15.75 31.79 26.67
CA GLY A 379 15.55 30.44 27.21
C GLY A 379 16.35 29.38 26.46
N GLU A 380 16.35 29.44 25.13
CA GLU A 380 17.11 28.52 24.28
C GLU A 380 18.62 28.80 24.36
N ALA A 381 19.02 30.08 24.43
CA ALA A 381 20.40 30.49 24.66
C ALA A 381 20.96 29.91 25.98
N LYS A 382 20.15 29.95 27.06
CA LYS A 382 20.51 29.34 28.34
C LYS A 382 20.73 27.83 28.21
N LEU A 383 19.83 27.11 27.53
CA LEU A 383 19.96 25.66 27.30
C LEU A 383 21.25 25.31 26.53
N VAL A 384 21.59 26.11 25.52
CA VAL A 384 22.85 25.94 24.77
C VAL A 384 24.07 26.19 25.67
N ARG A 385 24.06 27.26 26.50
CA ARG A 385 25.13 27.55 27.46
C ARG A 385 25.31 26.43 28.48
N ASP A 386 24.22 25.95 29.06
CA ASP A 386 24.26 24.87 30.06
C ASP A 386 24.80 23.57 29.44
N SER A 387 24.37 23.25 28.21
CA SER A 387 24.91 22.10 27.46
C SER A 387 26.40 22.26 27.12
N ALA A 388 26.87 23.46 26.76
CA ALA A 388 28.27 23.72 26.47
C ALA A 388 29.15 23.58 27.73
N ARG A 389 28.66 24.06 28.88
CA ARG A 389 29.32 23.92 30.19
C ARG A 389 29.46 22.45 30.61
N GLU A 390 28.41 21.65 30.44
CA GLU A 390 28.46 20.21 30.74
C GLU A 390 29.44 19.44 29.85
N LEU A 391 29.57 19.83 28.58
CA LEU A 391 30.60 19.26 27.69
C LEU A 391 32.01 19.64 28.13
N GLY A 392 32.23 20.89 28.56
CA GLY A 392 33.51 21.35 29.11
C GLY A 392 33.95 20.57 30.34
N LYS A 393 33.03 20.32 31.29
CA LYS A 393 33.30 19.51 32.50
C LYS A 393 33.70 18.07 32.20
N ARG A 394 33.11 17.47 31.15
CA ARG A 394 33.46 16.09 30.72
C ARG A 394 34.86 16.02 30.12
N HIS A 395 35.28 17.07 29.42
CA HIS A 395 36.64 17.16 28.87
C HIS A 395 37.69 17.39 29.96
N SER A 396 37.43 18.28 30.94
CA SER A 396 38.37 18.49 32.04
C SER A 396 38.55 17.24 32.92
N LYS A 397 37.48 16.47 33.16
CA LYS A 397 37.55 15.24 33.97
C LYS A 397 38.27 14.08 33.26
N ARG A 398 38.29 14.04 31.92
CA ARG A 398 39.06 13.04 31.14
C ARG A 398 40.51 13.44 30.91
N GLY A 399 40.87 14.70 31.16
CA GLY A 399 42.21 15.24 30.96
C GLY A 399 43.17 15.05 32.13
N ALA A 400 42.75 14.44 33.24
CA ALA A 400 43.69 13.96 34.25
C ALA A 400 44.38 12.71 33.68
N PRO A 401 45.69 12.75 33.38
CA PRO A 401 46.41 11.59 32.88
C PRO A 401 46.41 10.54 33.98
N ASP A 402 45.53 9.55 33.88
CA ASP A 402 45.62 8.34 34.68
C ASP A 402 46.89 7.62 34.24
N SER A 403 47.97 7.79 35.00
CA SER A 403 49.32 7.34 34.72
C SER A 403 49.49 5.81 34.80
N GLY A 404 48.41 5.05 34.63
CA GLY A 404 48.35 3.61 34.82
C GLY A 404 47.96 2.85 33.56
N LYS A 405 48.97 2.34 32.84
CA LYS A 405 48.91 1.23 31.87
C LYS A 405 48.17 1.53 30.55
N ALA A 406 48.95 1.92 29.55
CA ALA A 406 48.59 1.92 28.14
C ALA A 406 48.11 0.52 27.70
N ARG A 407 46.79 0.35 27.56
CA ARG A 407 46.20 -0.85 26.97
C ARG A 407 46.18 -0.64 25.46
N VAL A 408 47.19 -1.21 24.78
CA VAL A 408 47.31 -1.23 23.31
C VAL A 408 46.13 -2.00 22.74
N SER A 409 45.05 -1.31 22.38
CA SER A 409 43.98 -1.89 21.56
C SER A 409 44.46 -1.92 20.12
N LYS A 410 44.82 -3.11 19.62
CA LYS A 410 45.07 -3.39 18.20
C LYS A 410 43.89 -2.87 17.37
N ALA A 411 44.12 -1.81 16.59
CA ALA A 411 43.16 -1.31 15.63
C ALA A 411 43.11 -2.29 14.43
N ALA A 412 41.92 -2.81 14.13
CA ALA A 412 41.69 -3.64 12.95
C ALA A 412 41.84 -2.79 11.68
N ALA A 413 42.56 -3.32 10.69
CA ALA A 413 42.78 -2.66 9.41
C ALA A 413 41.45 -2.45 8.65
N PRO A 414 41.29 -1.31 7.95
CA PRO A 414 40.08 -1.04 7.17
C PRO A 414 40.00 -1.97 5.94
N LYS A 415 38.82 -2.55 5.70
CA LYS A 415 38.53 -3.36 4.51
C LYS A 415 38.40 -2.44 3.29
N GLU A 416 39.12 -2.76 2.21
CA GLU A 416 39.04 -2.07 0.92
C GLU A 416 37.73 -2.43 0.20
N GLY A 417 36.99 -1.42 -0.31
CA GLY A 417 35.87 -1.64 -1.24
C GLY A 417 34.57 -0.86 -1.01
N GLU A 418 34.38 -0.19 0.12
CA GLU A 418 33.15 0.57 0.39
C GLU A 418 33.30 2.03 -0.07
N VAL A 419 32.40 2.50 -0.95
CA VAL A 419 32.37 3.89 -1.44
C VAL A 419 32.17 4.84 -0.25
N ALA A 420 33.25 5.45 0.18
CA ALA A 420 33.32 6.26 1.40
C ALA A 420 32.54 7.58 1.24
N VAL A 421 31.26 7.58 1.62
CA VAL A 421 30.64 8.81 2.11
C VAL A 421 31.39 9.16 3.40
N ALA A 422 32.23 10.20 3.33
CA ALA A 422 33.10 10.61 4.44
C ALA A 422 32.30 10.57 5.77
N PRO A 423 32.73 9.75 6.75
CA PRO A 423 31.97 9.58 7.97
C PRO A 423 31.87 10.95 8.62
N VAL A 424 30.65 11.49 8.70
CA VAL A 424 30.36 12.70 9.48
C VAL A 424 30.97 12.46 10.85
N SER A 425 32.10 13.13 11.09
CA SER A 425 33.03 12.83 12.18
C SER A 425 32.26 12.49 13.44
N ALA A 426 32.59 11.38 14.10
CA ALA A 426 31.97 10.98 15.37
C ALA A 426 31.92 12.14 16.39
N MET A 427 32.80 13.13 16.22
CA MET A 427 32.86 14.36 17.01
C MET A 427 31.70 15.36 16.78
N SER A 428 30.96 15.29 15.67
CA SER A 428 29.76 16.12 15.43
C SER A 428 28.57 15.72 16.34
N ARG A 429 28.58 14.50 16.89
CA ARG A 429 27.47 13.96 17.71
C ARG A 429 27.32 14.64 19.06
N HIS A 430 28.32 15.39 19.53
CA HIS A 430 28.29 16.07 20.82
C HIS A 430 27.82 17.52 20.77
N ARG A 431 27.54 18.07 19.58
CA ARG A 431 27.00 19.43 19.49
C ARG A 431 25.55 19.47 19.96
N HIS A 432 25.18 20.53 20.67
CA HIS A 432 23.79 20.79 21.00
C HIS A 432 22.96 20.82 19.70
N TYR A 433 21.81 20.15 19.71
CA TYR A 433 21.01 19.90 18.51
C TYR A 433 20.56 21.20 17.83
N LEU A 434 20.23 22.24 18.61
CA LEU A 434 19.86 23.56 18.10
C LEU A 434 21.04 24.26 17.41
N VAL A 435 22.25 24.16 17.98
CA VAL A 435 23.47 24.72 17.38
C VAL A 435 23.77 24.04 16.04
N ARG A 436 23.59 22.71 15.97
CA ARG A 436 23.74 21.97 14.70
C ARG A 436 22.73 22.43 13.66
N ALA A 437 21.46 22.60 14.03
CA ALA A 437 20.42 23.04 13.11
C ALA A 437 20.60 24.50 12.64
N LEU A 438 21.06 25.39 13.52
CA LEU A 438 21.43 26.76 13.16
C LEU A 438 22.64 26.78 12.22
N HIS A 439 23.68 26.00 12.51
CA HIS A 439 24.84 25.90 11.63
C HIS A 439 24.48 25.32 10.25
N GLN A 440 23.62 24.31 10.21
CA GLN A 440 23.10 23.77 8.94
C GLN A 440 22.33 24.81 8.13
N LEU A 441 21.54 25.67 8.78
CA LEU A 441 20.84 26.77 8.13
C LEU A 441 21.81 27.89 7.67
N GLN A 442 22.87 28.13 8.44
CA GLN A 442 23.92 29.11 8.12
C GLN A 442 24.72 28.71 6.88
N VAL A 443 25.01 27.41 6.74
CA VAL A 443 25.84 26.88 5.65
C VAL A 443 25.10 26.89 4.31
N ALA A 444 23.77 26.89 4.31
CA ALA A 444 22.99 27.05 3.09
C ALA A 444 23.12 28.50 2.58
N GLU A 445 23.28 28.67 1.28
CA GLU A 445 23.37 29.97 0.61
C GLU A 445 22.00 30.65 0.57
N SER A 446 20.94 29.89 0.28
CA SER A 446 19.55 30.37 0.24
C SER A 446 18.60 29.57 1.13
N THR A 447 17.38 30.07 1.32
CA THR A 447 16.34 29.34 2.06
C THR A 447 15.84 28.14 1.27
N GLU A 448 15.70 28.25 -0.04
CA GLU A 448 15.31 27.15 -0.93
C GLU A 448 16.31 25.99 -0.82
N GLU A 449 17.60 26.30 -0.87
CA GLU A 449 18.66 25.33 -0.68
C GLU A 449 18.61 24.72 0.73
N ALA A 450 18.34 25.51 1.77
CA ALA A 450 18.14 24.99 3.11
C ALA A 450 16.92 24.04 3.19
N VAL A 451 15.81 24.37 2.51
CA VAL A 451 14.61 23.54 2.46
C VAL A 451 14.90 22.21 1.76
N GLU A 452 15.68 22.23 0.68
CA GLU A 452 16.07 21.03 -0.06
C GLU A 452 17.09 20.18 0.74
N LYS A 453 18.24 20.76 1.10
CA LYS A 453 19.33 20.05 1.83
C LYS A 453 18.88 19.52 3.18
N LEU A 454 18.01 20.28 3.86
CA LEU A 454 17.43 19.87 5.14
C LEU A 454 16.03 19.30 4.95
N ALA A 455 15.59 18.89 3.77
CA ALA A 455 14.31 18.22 3.53
C ALA A 455 13.12 18.77 4.36
N LEU A 456 12.96 20.10 4.39
CA LEU A 456 11.98 20.83 5.23
C LEU A 456 10.64 21.05 4.52
N SER A 457 10.37 20.34 3.43
CA SER A 457 9.12 20.52 2.68
C SER A 457 7.89 20.20 3.56
N GLY A 458 6.82 20.96 3.38
CA GLY A 458 5.59 20.86 4.16
C GLY A 458 4.70 19.65 3.85
N PHE A 459 5.12 18.77 2.93
CA PHE A 459 4.34 17.65 2.43
C PHE A 459 4.96 16.31 2.84
N THR A 460 4.11 15.32 3.10
CA THR A 460 4.52 13.91 3.21
C THR A 460 4.79 13.30 1.84
N ALA A 461 5.44 12.13 1.81
CA ALA A 461 5.65 11.36 0.59
C ALA A 461 4.32 10.87 -0.02
N ASP A 462 3.28 10.65 0.80
CA ASP A 462 1.93 10.35 0.29
C ASP A 462 1.29 11.57 -0.38
N GLU A 463 1.41 12.76 0.21
CA GLU A 463 0.87 14.00 -0.37
C GLU A 463 1.55 14.33 -1.71
N ILE A 464 2.87 14.12 -1.80
CA ILE A 464 3.66 14.26 -3.03
C ILE A 464 3.17 13.23 -4.06
N ALA A 465 3.09 11.95 -3.70
CA ALA A 465 2.61 10.91 -4.61
C ALA A 465 1.17 11.16 -5.09
N LEU A 466 0.28 11.69 -4.25
CA LEU A 466 -1.08 12.05 -4.64
C LEU A 466 -1.10 13.23 -5.61
N LYS A 467 -0.21 14.20 -5.44
CA LYS A 467 -0.04 15.32 -6.36
C LYS A 467 0.43 14.82 -7.73
N ASP A 468 1.42 13.92 -7.75
CA ASP A 468 1.96 13.34 -8.98
C ASP A 468 0.92 12.47 -9.69
N LEU A 469 0.19 11.63 -8.94
CA LEU A 469 -0.92 10.83 -9.46
C LEU A 469 -2.00 11.71 -10.10
N ALA A 470 -2.34 12.83 -9.46
CA ALA A 470 -3.31 13.78 -10.00
C ALA A 470 -2.79 14.50 -11.25
N ALA A 471 -1.52 14.89 -11.28
CA ALA A 471 -0.89 15.49 -12.45
C ALA A 471 -0.90 14.51 -13.64
N LEU A 472 -0.42 13.27 -13.43
CA LEU A 472 -0.43 12.22 -14.45
C LEU A 472 -1.84 11.90 -14.94
N SER A 473 -2.87 11.97 -14.08
CA SER A 473 -4.26 11.74 -14.51
C SER A 473 -4.75 12.78 -15.52
N LYS A 474 -4.25 14.02 -15.46
CA LYS A 474 -4.61 15.08 -16.42
C LYS A 474 -4.05 14.81 -17.81
N ASP A 475 -2.96 14.07 -17.91
CA ASP A 475 -2.33 13.74 -19.19
C ASP A 475 -2.86 12.41 -19.73
N ILE A 476 -2.99 11.39 -18.87
CA ILE A 476 -3.32 10.01 -19.26
C ILE A 476 -4.81 9.85 -19.60
N VAL A 477 -5.71 10.46 -18.83
CA VAL A 477 -7.16 10.26 -19.04
C VAL A 477 -7.62 10.85 -20.38
N PRO A 478 -7.22 12.08 -20.79
CA PRO A 478 -7.53 12.59 -22.12
C PRO A 478 -6.89 11.77 -23.23
N ALA A 479 -5.63 11.34 -23.07
CA ALA A 479 -4.96 10.48 -24.05
C ALA A 479 -5.68 9.13 -24.22
N LEU A 480 -6.21 8.57 -23.13
CA LEU A 480 -7.02 7.35 -23.18
C LEU A 480 -8.35 7.62 -23.90
N ALA A 481 -9.00 8.74 -23.63
CA ALA A 481 -10.22 9.14 -24.32
C ALA A 481 -9.98 9.33 -25.83
N GLU A 482 -8.87 9.97 -26.21
CA GLU A 482 -8.43 10.14 -27.60
C GLU A 482 -8.16 8.79 -28.26
N LEU A 483 -7.41 7.89 -27.61
CA LEU A 483 -7.15 6.55 -28.12
C LEU A 483 -8.48 5.81 -28.37
N ARG A 484 -9.39 5.80 -27.40
CA ARG A 484 -10.72 5.18 -27.52
C ARG A 484 -11.58 5.83 -28.60
N SER A 485 -11.36 7.13 -28.88
CA SER A 485 -12.09 7.87 -29.90
C SER A 485 -11.84 7.33 -31.32
N GLN A 486 -10.71 6.65 -31.52
CA GLN A 486 -10.25 6.03 -32.78
C GLN A 486 -10.71 4.56 -32.93
N ALA A 487 -11.37 3.99 -31.90
CA ALA A 487 -11.81 2.60 -31.94
C ALA A 487 -13.00 2.40 -32.89
N ILE A 488 -12.97 1.30 -33.66
CA ILE A 488 -13.98 1.01 -34.70
C ILE A 488 -15.37 0.71 -34.11
N ASP A 489 -15.43 0.26 -32.87
CA ASP A 489 -16.66 -0.11 -32.16
C ASP A 489 -17.35 1.09 -31.49
N ARG A 490 -16.78 2.28 -31.58
CA ARG A 490 -17.30 3.48 -30.92
C ARG A 490 -18.73 3.81 -31.31
N GLU A 491 -19.07 3.78 -32.60
CA GLU A 491 -20.43 4.10 -33.07
C GLU A 491 -21.46 3.12 -32.52
N VAL A 492 -21.10 1.82 -32.48
CA VAL A 492 -21.96 0.76 -31.92
C VAL A 492 -22.18 1.01 -30.43
N LEU A 493 -21.11 1.34 -29.70
CA LEU A 493 -21.18 1.60 -28.26
C LEU A 493 -21.95 2.88 -27.93
N GLN A 494 -21.81 3.93 -28.73
CA GLN A 494 -22.61 5.16 -28.58
C GLN A 494 -24.09 4.92 -28.84
N GLY A 495 -24.44 4.07 -29.82
CA GLY A 495 -25.83 3.66 -30.05
C GLY A 495 -26.43 2.89 -28.86
N LEU A 496 -25.64 2.04 -28.20
CA LEU A 496 -26.06 1.34 -26.99
C LEU A 496 -26.18 2.27 -25.77
N ALA A 497 -25.26 3.22 -25.62
CA ALA A 497 -25.26 4.21 -24.55
C ALA A 497 -26.46 5.17 -24.65
N GLY A 498 -26.72 5.69 -25.84
CA GLY A 498 -27.84 6.61 -26.09
C GLY A 498 -29.21 6.01 -25.78
N ALA A 499 -29.36 4.69 -25.88
CA ALA A 499 -30.58 3.99 -25.47
C ALA A 499 -30.75 3.91 -23.94
N ALA A 500 -29.66 3.98 -23.16
CA ALA A 500 -29.66 3.87 -21.71
C ALA A 500 -29.79 5.24 -21.00
N ASP A 501 -29.14 6.27 -21.53
CA ASP A 501 -29.10 7.61 -20.91
C ASP A 501 -30.45 8.37 -21.01
N PHE A 502 -31.31 8.04 -21.98
CA PHE A 502 -32.66 8.60 -22.08
C PHE A 502 -33.58 8.23 -20.90
N ALA A 503 -33.22 7.24 -20.09
CA ALA A 503 -34.02 6.80 -18.95
C ALA A 503 -33.58 7.42 -17.61
N THR A 504 -32.38 8.01 -17.50
CA THR A 504 -31.82 8.41 -16.19
C THR A 504 -31.08 9.76 -16.14
N ALA A 505 -30.87 10.45 -17.27
CA ALA A 505 -30.19 11.74 -17.27
C ALA A 505 -31.13 12.92 -16.93
N GLY A 506 -31.49 13.05 -15.65
CA GLY A 506 -31.76 14.36 -15.07
C GLY A 506 -30.48 15.20 -15.14
N LYS A 507 -30.58 16.41 -15.69
CA LYS A 507 -29.51 17.41 -15.87
C LYS A 507 -28.72 17.70 -14.58
N ASP A 508 -27.72 16.89 -14.28
CA ASP A 508 -26.58 17.31 -13.47
C ASP A 508 -25.38 17.48 -14.39
N GLU A 509 -25.47 18.47 -15.28
CA GLU A 509 -24.32 18.96 -16.02
C GLU A 509 -23.31 19.50 -15.00
N SER A 510 -22.23 18.75 -14.87
CA SER A 510 -21.07 19.08 -14.06
C SER A 510 -20.41 20.33 -14.63
N ASP A 511 -20.79 21.50 -14.13
CA ASP A 511 -20.07 22.77 -14.36
C ASP A 511 -18.61 22.62 -13.91
N GLY A 512 -17.76 22.32 -14.89
CA GLY A 512 -16.33 22.46 -14.78
C GLY A 512 -16.00 23.95 -14.72
N GLU A 513 -15.23 24.31 -13.68
CA GLU A 513 -14.47 25.56 -13.60
C GLU A 513 -15.24 26.84 -13.27
N SER A 514 -15.64 26.99 -11.99
CA SER A 514 -15.49 28.25 -11.23
C SER A 514 -16.04 28.08 -9.81
N SER A 515 -15.19 28.28 -8.80
CA SER A 515 -15.47 29.13 -7.63
C SER A 515 -14.49 28.88 -6.48
N ALA A 516 -13.80 29.95 -6.11
CA ALA A 516 -13.48 30.21 -4.72
C ALA A 516 -14.79 30.58 -3.99
N HIS A 517 -14.89 30.14 -2.74
CA HIS A 517 -15.88 30.47 -1.70
C HIS A 517 -17.21 29.70 -1.60
N GLU A 518 -17.38 29.22 -0.36
CA GLU A 518 -18.60 29.01 0.44
C GLU A 518 -19.73 28.14 -0.13
N PHE A 519 -19.91 26.97 0.51
CA PHE A 519 -21.17 26.23 0.49
C PHE A 519 -21.81 26.28 1.88
N ALA A 520 -22.91 27.03 1.95
CA ALA A 520 -24.01 26.80 2.89
C ALA A 520 -24.84 25.59 2.41
N LEU A 521 -25.30 24.79 3.36
CA LEU A 521 -26.16 23.63 3.16
C LEU A 521 -27.61 24.08 3.00
N SER A 522 -28.34 23.51 2.04
CA SER A 522 -29.80 23.44 2.08
C SER A 522 -30.24 22.04 1.68
N ASP A 523 -31.01 21.44 2.58
CA ASP A 523 -31.75 20.20 2.40
C ASP A 523 -32.96 20.41 1.47
N GLY A 524 -33.38 19.33 0.81
CA GLY A 524 -34.60 19.28 0.00
C GLY A 524 -35.06 17.84 -0.20
N GLU A 525 -36.08 17.46 0.57
CA GLU A 525 -36.79 16.18 0.56
C GLU A 525 -37.71 16.00 -0.67
N GLY A 526 -37.97 14.73 -1.02
CA GLY A 526 -39.29 14.26 -1.45
C GLY A 526 -39.44 13.80 -2.90
N SER A 527 -39.77 12.51 -3.11
CA SER A 527 -41.06 12.08 -3.67
C SER A 527 -41.00 10.62 -4.18
N ASP A 528 -41.93 9.81 -3.67
CA ASP A 528 -42.25 8.45 -4.10
C ASP A 528 -42.94 8.41 -5.48
N GLY A 529 -42.86 7.25 -6.15
CA GLY A 529 -43.63 6.93 -7.35
C GLY A 529 -43.46 5.49 -7.84
N GLU A 530 -44.42 4.62 -7.50
CA GLU A 530 -44.61 3.27 -8.05
C GLU A 530 -45.10 3.32 -9.52
N ALA A 531 -44.57 2.44 -10.38
CA ALA A 531 -45.32 1.75 -11.45
C ALA A 531 -44.45 0.67 -12.12
N GLY A 532 -44.98 -0.55 -12.21
CA GLY A 532 -44.28 -1.75 -12.68
C GLY A 532 -43.93 -1.76 -14.17
N ASP A 533 -42.65 -1.99 -14.45
CA ASP A 533 -42.14 -2.25 -15.79
C ASP A 533 -41.71 -3.72 -15.89
N THR A 534 -42.47 -4.52 -16.64
CA THR A 534 -42.11 -5.91 -16.94
C THR A 534 -40.90 -5.91 -17.87
N GLN A 535 -39.70 -5.93 -17.27
CA GLN A 535 -38.43 -6.01 -17.98
C GLN A 535 -38.48 -7.12 -19.04
N ARG A 536 -38.46 -6.72 -20.32
CA ARG A 536 -38.39 -7.63 -21.45
C ARG A 536 -37.08 -8.42 -21.35
N ALA A 537 -37.20 -9.68 -20.97
CA ALA A 537 -36.05 -10.54 -20.79
C ALA A 537 -35.32 -10.74 -22.13
N GLY A 538 -34.00 -10.54 -22.15
CA GLY A 538 -33.18 -10.61 -23.37
C GLY A 538 -33.27 -11.95 -24.13
N PRO A 539 -32.78 -12.00 -25.38
CA PRO A 539 -32.91 -13.16 -26.26
C PRO A 539 -32.27 -14.42 -25.66
N LEU A 540 -32.98 -15.55 -25.73
CA LEU A 540 -32.55 -16.83 -25.18
C LEU A 540 -31.46 -17.48 -26.07
N ILE A 541 -30.26 -17.66 -25.52
CA ILE A 541 -29.15 -18.38 -26.17
C ILE A 541 -29.19 -19.86 -25.76
N LEU A 542 -29.27 -20.76 -26.74
CA LEU A 542 -29.34 -22.21 -26.52
C LEU A 542 -27.93 -22.84 -26.44
N PRO A 543 -27.65 -23.74 -25.47
CA PRO A 543 -26.39 -24.49 -25.42
C PRO A 543 -26.18 -25.39 -26.64
N PRO A 544 -24.93 -25.84 -26.91
CA PRO A 544 -24.67 -26.81 -27.97
C PRO A 544 -25.52 -28.08 -27.82
N GLY A 545 -26.20 -28.50 -28.89
CA GLY A 545 -27.09 -29.67 -28.92
C GLY A 545 -28.56 -29.37 -28.58
N TRP A 546 -28.90 -28.14 -28.22
CA TRP A 546 -30.29 -27.69 -28.11
C TRP A 546 -30.80 -27.16 -29.44
N GLU A 547 -32.06 -27.47 -29.76
CA GLU A 547 -32.70 -27.04 -31.01
C GLU A 547 -34.00 -26.29 -30.72
N ALA A 548 -34.31 -25.29 -31.53
CA ALA A 548 -35.62 -24.64 -31.51
C ALA A 548 -36.41 -25.04 -32.76
N VAL A 549 -37.41 -25.91 -32.59
CA VAL A 549 -38.20 -26.47 -33.68
C VAL A 549 -39.53 -25.74 -33.76
N ARG A 550 -39.96 -25.35 -34.97
CA ARG A 550 -41.33 -24.86 -35.19
C ARG A 550 -42.26 -26.04 -35.42
N VAL A 551 -43.32 -26.14 -34.63
CA VAL A 551 -44.31 -27.23 -34.71
C VAL A 551 -45.70 -26.63 -34.94
N LYS A 552 -46.42 -27.13 -35.93
CA LYS A 552 -47.83 -26.77 -36.17
C LYS A 552 -48.73 -27.49 -35.18
N ARG A 553 -49.44 -26.73 -34.34
CA ARG A 553 -50.40 -27.30 -33.38
C ARG A 553 -51.67 -26.47 -33.36
N GLY A 554 -52.80 -27.09 -33.71
CA GLY A 554 -54.08 -26.39 -33.79
C GLY A 554 -54.09 -25.25 -34.82
N GLY A 555 -53.41 -25.42 -35.95
CA GLY A 555 -53.32 -24.41 -37.01
C GLY A 555 -52.37 -23.23 -36.74
N ARG A 556 -51.68 -23.19 -35.59
CA ARG A 556 -50.69 -22.16 -35.25
C ARG A 556 -49.28 -22.75 -35.22
N ASP A 557 -48.31 -21.99 -35.73
CA ASP A 557 -46.89 -22.31 -35.62
C ASP A 557 -46.40 -21.92 -34.22
N CYS A 558 -46.04 -22.91 -33.40
CA CYS A 558 -45.46 -22.70 -32.08
C CYS A 558 -43.98 -23.08 -32.10
N ARG A 559 -43.14 -22.35 -31.35
CA ARG A 559 -41.72 -22.67 -31.17
C ARG A 559 -41.56 -23.57 -29.95
N GLU A 560 -41.08 -24.79 -30.16
CA GLU A 560 -40.69 -25.71 -29.08
C GLU A 560 -39.16 -25.78 -29.00
N PHE A 561 -38.62 -25.88 -27.78
CA PHE A 561 -37.19 -26.05 -27.53
C PHE A 561 -36.92 -27.50 -27.16
N VAL A 562 -35.97 -28.14 -27.82
CA VAL A 562 -35.63 -29.55 -27.65
C VAL A 562 -34.22 -29.66 -27.06
N SER A 563 -34.08 -30.35 -25.93
CA SER A 563 -32.78 -30.62 -25.31
C SER A 563 -32.03 -31.73 -26.06
N PRO A 564 -30.70 -31.88 -25.83
CA PRO A 564 -29.92 -33.01 -26.37
C PRO A 564 -30.45 -34.39 -25.97
N THR A 565 -31.18 -34.45 -24.84
CA THR A 565 -31.84 -35.67 -24.33
C THR A 565 -33.24 -35.90 -24.91
N GLY A 566 -33.71 -35.03 -25.81
CA GLY A 566 -35.01 -35.12 -26.46
C GLY A 566 -36.18 -34.52 -25.65
N LEU A 567 -35.93 -33.86 -24.52
CA LEU A 567 -36.98 -33.19 -23.75
C LEU A 567 -37.46 -31.93 -24.48
N ARG A 568 -38.79 -31.76 -24.58
CA ARG A 568 -39.40 -30.65 -25.31
C ARG A 568 -40.05 -29.64 -24.36
N PHE A 569 -39.72 -28.36 -24.54
CA PHE A 569 -40.23 -27.25 -23.76
C PHE A 569 -41.03 -26.31 -24.66
N ARG A 570 -42.22 -25.91 -24.22
CA ARG A 570 -43.16 -25.14 -25.07
C ARG A 570 -42.98 -23.64 -24.99
N THR A 571 -42.36 -23.16 -23.92
CA THR A 571 -42.22 -21.74 -23.63
C THR A 571 -40.81 -21.43 -23.17
N GLU A 572 -40.35 -20.20 -23.43
CA GLU A 572 -39.04 -19.76 -22.95
C GLU A 572 -38.95 -19.76 -21.42
N ALA A 573 -40.06 -19.50 -20.73
CA ALA A 573 -40.12 -19.55 -19.27
C ALA A 573 -39.80 -20.94 -18.71
N GLN A 574 -40.19 -22.01 -19.41
CA GLN A 574 -39.89 -23.39 -19.02
C GLN A 574 -38.44 -23.78 -19.32
N VAL A 575 -37.87 -23.30 -20.43
CA VAL A 575 -36.55 -23.74 -20.88
C VAL A 575 -35.40 -22.98 -20.20
N ARG A 576 -35.61 -21.69 -19.84
CA ARG A 576 -34.62 -20.85 -19.14
C ARG A 576 -34.03 -21.50 -17.88
N PRO A 577 -34.83 -22.00 -16.92
CA PRO A 577 -34.28 -22.60 -15.71
C PRO A 577 -33.47 -23.88 -16.00
N VAL A 578 -33.87 -24.66 -17.01
CA VAL A 578 -33.19 -25.91 -17.41
C VAL A 578 -31.84 -25.61 -18.05
N ILE A 579 -31.81 -24.68 -19.02
CA ILE A 579 -30.56 -24.21 -19.65
C ILE A 579 -29.62 -23.61 -18.59
N ALA A 580 -30.15 -22.81 -17.66
CA ALA A 580 -29.37 -22.22 -16.57
C ALA A 580 -28.80 -23.29 -15.61
N ALA A 581 -29.51 -24.40 -15.37
CA ALA A 581 -28.99 -25.52 -14.60
C ALA A 581 -27.86 -26.25 -15.36
N GLU A 582 -28.03 -26.48 -16.66
CA GLU A 582 -27.03 -27.16 -17.49
C GLU A 582 -25.72 -26.36 -17.60
N TRP A 583 -25.81 -25.04 -17.81
CA TRP A 583 -24.63 -24.15 -17.80
C TRP A 583 -23.91 -24.16 -16.46
N ARG A 584 -24.65 -24.21 -15.34
CA ARG A 584 -24.04 -24.32 -14.00
C ARG A 584 -23.26 -25.63 -13.86
N THR A 585 -23.84 -26.76 -14.26
CA THR A 585 -23.16 -28.07 -14.21
C THR A 585 -21.92 -28.08 -15.10
N ARG A 586 -22.01 -27.54 -16.32
CA ARG A 586 -20.89 -27.50 -17.26
C ARG A 586 -19.75 -26.59 -16.76
N ASN A 587 -20.08 -25.43 -16.21
CA ASN A 587 -19.08 -24.52 -15.65
C ASN A 587 -18.41 -25.10 -14.40
N MET A 588 -19.14 -25.83 -13.55
CA MET A 588 -18.56 -26.57 -12.43
C MET A 588 -17.59 -27.66 -12.92
N ALA A 589 -17.96 -28.43 -13.94
CA ALA A 589 -17.11 -29.47 -14.51
C ALA A 589 -15.82 -28.88 -15.14
N LEU A 590 -15.93 -27.77 -15.88
CA LEU A 590 -14.76 -27.07 -16.45
C LEU A 590 -13.85 -26.49 -15.36
N SER A 591 -14.43 -25.90 -14.31
CA SER A 591 -13.66 -25.37 -13.17
C SER A 591 -12.92 -26.49 -12.43
N LEU A 592 -13.56 -27.63 -12.18
CA LEU A 592 -12.91 -28.79 -11.57
C LEU A 592 -11.78 -29.33 -12.45
N LYS A 593 -12.02 -29.47 -13.76
CA LYS A 593 -11.01 -29.93 -14.71
C LYS A 593 -9.76 -29.04 -14.71
N SER A 594 -9.95 -27.71 -14.77
CA SER A 594 -8.84 -26.74 -14.70
C SER A 594 -8.04 -26.87 -13.40
N LYS A 595 -8.72 -27.02 -12.25
CA LYS A 595 -8.06 -27.22 -10.96
C LYS A 595 -7.24 -28.52 -10.89
N TYR A 596 -7.76 -29.60 -11.46
CA TYR A 596 -7.02 -30.87 -11.52
C TYR A 596 -5.80 -30.76 -12.45
N GLU A 597 -5.94 -30.13 -13.61
CA GLU A 597 -4.83 -29.89 -14.54
C GLU A 597 -3.73 -29.02 -13.93
N GLU A 598 -4.10 -27.96 -13.19
CA GLU A 598 -3.15 -27.11 -12.46
C GLU A 598 -2.40 -27.89 -11.37
N ARG A 599 -3.11 -28.71 -10.57
CA ARG A 599 -2.46 -29.56 -9.56
C ARG A 599 -1.54 -30.60 -10.18
N LEU A 600 -1.90 -31.14 -11.34
CA LEU A 600 -1.09 -32.12 -12.05
C LEU A 600 0.18 -31.46 -12.60
N LYS A 601 0.07 -30.25 -13.17
CA LYS A 601 1.22 -29.43 -13.57
C LYS A 601 2.13 -29.04 -12.41
N GLN A 602 1.56 -28.68 -11.26
CA GLN A 602 2.34 -28.37 -10.05
C GLN A 602 3.11 -29.61 -9.56
N ARG A 603 2.48 -30.79 -9.54
CA ARG A 603 3.17 -32.04 -9.19
C ARG A 603 4.26 -32.41 -10.19
N GLN A 604 4.00 -32.23 -11.48
CA GLN A 604 5.00 -32.44 -12.54
C GLN A 604 6.21 -31.53 -12.33
N ALA A 605 5.99 -30.24 -12.06
CA ALA A 605 7.07 -29.27 -11.83
C ALA A 605 7.91 -29.61 -10.59
N VAL A 606 7.31 -30.16 -9.53
CA VAL A 606 8.03 -30.62 -8.34
C VAL A 606 8.89 -31.84 -8.68
N LEU A 607 8.35 -32.82 -9.41
CA LEU A 607 9.10 -34.01 -9.86
C LEU A 607 10.27 -33.61 -10.76
N ASP A 608 10.03 -32.76 -11.76
CA ASP A 608 11.06 -32.29 -12.69
C ASP A 608 12.16 -31.46 -11.98
N SER A 609 11.85 -30.83 -10.85
CA SER A 609 12.84 -30.11 -10.03
C SER A 609 13.66 -31.00 -9.11
N THR A 610 13.20 -32.23 -8.82
CA THR A 610 13.88 -33.16 -7.90
C THR A 610 14.93 -34.00 -8.63
N ASP A 611 14.79 -34.18 -9.95
CA ASP A 611 15.70 -35.01 -10.76
C ASP A 611 16.89 -34.25 -11.38
N GLN A 612 17.05 -32.94 -11.09
CA GLN A 612 18.15 -32.12 -11.65
C GLN A 612 19.29 -31.79 -10.68
N GLU A 613 19.28 -32.30 -9.43
CA GLU A 613 20.46 -32.24 -8.56
C GLU A 613 21.29 -33.54 -8.67
N GLU A 614 22.04 -33.66 -9.77
CA GLU A 614 23.21 -34.55 -9.79
C GLU A 614 24.30 -33.99 -8.84
N PRO A 615 24.94 -34.83 -8.01
CA PRO A 615 25.97 -34.39 -7.08
C PRO A 615 27.25 -34.06 -7.85
N ARG A 616 27.44 -32.78 -8.20
CA ARG A 616 28.73 -32.28 -8.70
C ARG A 616 29.71 -32.13 -7.53
N ALA A 617 30.75 -32.95 -7.55
CA ALA A 617 31.96 -32.76 -6.76
C ALA A 617 32.62 -31.40 -7.12
N VAL A 618 32.87 -30.57 -6.11
CA VAL A 618 33.56 -29.28 -6.24
C VAL A 618 34.82 -29.30 -5.36
N GLU A 619 35.98 -29.08 -5.99
CA GLU A 619 37.27 -28.80 -5.35
C GLU A 619 37.29 -27.42 -4.67
N PRO A 620 38.05 -27.23 -3.58
CA PRO A 620 37.95 -26.03 -2.75
C PRO A 620 38.76 -24.85 -3.31
N GLN A 621 38.08 -23.73 -3.57
CA GLN A 621 38.69 -22.40 -3.64
C GLN A 621 38.36 -21.62 -2.37
N GLU A 622 39.40 -21.35 -1.58
CA GLU A 622 39.34 -20.50 -0.40
C GLU A 622 39.34 -19.03 -0.81
N THR A 623 38.25 -18.31 -0.52
CA THR A 623 38.25 -17.03 0.23
C THR A 623 36.82 -16.49 0.33
N GLU A 624 36.49 -15.93 1.50
CA GLU A 624 35.31 -15.10 1.78
C GLU A 624 33.93 -15.74 2.04
N ALA A 625 33.88 -16.97 2.59
CA ALA A 625 32.66 -17.54 3.18
C ALA A 625 32.77 -17.94 4.67
N ALA A 626 33.93 -17.75 5.33
CA ALA A 626 34.20 -18.36 6.64
C ALA A 626 33.69 -17.59 7.88
N ALA A 627 33.06 -16.42 7.75
CA ALA A 627 32.57 -15.65 8.91
C ALA A 627 31.07 -15.80 9.20
N ALA A 628 30.30 -16.39 8.28
CA ALA A 628 28.85 -16.58 8.45
C ALA A 628 28.47 -18.03 8.80
N GLU A 629 29.34 -19.02 8.55
CA GLU A 629 29.06 -20.43 8.84
C GLU A 629 29.52 -20.91 10.23
N GLN A 630 30.47 -20.21 10.88
CA GLN A 630 30.92 -20.57 12.23
C GLN A 630 29.95 -20.12 13.35
N GLU A 631 29.03 -19.20 13.08
CA GLU A 631 28.01 -18.79 14.06
C GLU A 631 26.72 -19.63 13.92
N THR A 632 26.47 -20.23 12.76
CA THR A 632 25.35 -21.18 12.51
C THR A 632 25.68 -22.61 12.92
N GLN A 633 26.94 -23.06 12.82
CA GLN A 633 27.31 -24.40 13.30
C GLN A 633 27.54 -24.49 14.82
N ALA A 634 27.70 -23.36 15.53
CA ALA A 634 27.76 -23.33 16.99
C ALA A 634 26.37 -23.32 17.68
N MET A 635 25.27 -23.18 16.92
CA MET A 635 23.90 -23.14 17.46
C MET A 635 23.04 -24.36 17.06
N ALA A 636 23.57 -25.31 16.28
CA ALA A 636 22.84 -26.49 15.81
C ALA A 636 23.16 -27.78 16.58
N ALA A 637 23.75 -27.68 17.77
CA ALA A 637 23.92 -28.82 18.68
C ALA A 637 23.46 -28.43 20.08
N GLU A 638 22.14 -28.38 20.30
CA GLU A 638 21.64 -28.81 21.61
C GLU A 638 21.80 -30.33 21.66
N PRO A 639 22.40 -30.92 22.71
CA PRO A 639 22.49 -32.36 22.82
C PRO A 639 21.08 -32.93 22.96
N GLU A 640 20.75 -33.99 22.20
CA GLU A 640 19.49 -34.74 22.31
C GLU A 640 19.14 -35.13 23.77
N GLU A 641 20.17 -35.21 24.63
CA GLU A 641 20.07 -35.43 26.07
C GLU A 641 19.26 -34.33 26.79
N ALA A 642 19.38 -33.05 26.40
CA ALA A 642 18.64 -31.93 27.02
C ALA A 642 17.15 -31.89 26.62
N ALA A 643 16.82 -32.41 25.43
CA ALA A 643 15.42 -32.56 24.99
C ALA A 643 14.76 -33.76 25.68
N ALA A 644 15.49 -34.87 25.84
CA ALA A 644 15.03 -36.04 26.60
C ALA A 644 14.80 -35.70 28.08
N ASP A 645 15.69 -34.94 28.71
CA ASP A 645 15.55 -34.49 30.10
C ASP A 645 14.37 -33.53 30.30
N ARG A 646 14.08 -32.66 29.33
CA ARG A 646 12.88 -31.80 29.36
C ARG A 646 11.59 -32.59 29.22
N ILE A 647 11.56 -33.61 28.37
CA ILE A 647 10.40 -34.51 28.22
C ILE A 647 10.23 -35.36 29.50
N ALA A 648 11.32 -35.82 30.11
CA ALA A 648 11.29 -36.54 31.38
C ALA A 648 10.79 -35.65 32.54
N ALA A 649 11.24 -34.39 32.61
CA ALA A 649 10.78 -33.42 33.62
C ALA A 649 9.30 -33.05 33.45
N LEU A 650 8.80 -32.92 32.21
CA LEU A 650 7.38 -32.68 31.94
C LEU A 650 6.50 -33.90 32.27
N LYS A 651 6.99 -35.11 32.00
CA LYS A 651 6.31 -36.35 32.43
C LYS A 651 6.28 -36.50 33.95
N ALA A 652 7.37 -36.16 34.64
CA ALA A 652 7.44 -36.18 36.10
C ALA A 652 6.51 -35.13 36.75
N ALA A 653 6.41 -33.94 36.16
CA ALA A 653 5.47 -32.90 36.61
C ALA A 653 4.00 -33.30 36.39
N ALA A 654 3.67 -33.95 35.26
CA ALA A 654 2.33 -34.47 35.01
C ALA A 654 1.94 -35.61 35.98
N LEU A 655 2.88 -36.50 36.31
CA LEU A 655 2.68 -37.56 37.29
C LEU A 655 2.57 -37.03 38.73
N SER A 656 3.26 -35.95 39.07
CA SER A 656 3.14 -35.28 40.37
C SER A 656 1.76 -34.63 40.57
N ILE A 657 1.12 -34.14 39.49
CA ILE A 657 -0.22 -33.56 39.56
C ILE A 657 -1.29 -34.67 39.71
N ALA A 658 -1.04 -35.86 39.18
CA ALA A 658 -1.92 -37.02 39.36
C ALA A 658 -1.83 -37.66 40.76
N ALA A 659 -0.75 -37.40 41.51
CA ALA A 659 -0.53 -37.94 42.85
C ALA A 659 -1.16 -37.11 43.98
N ASP A 660 -1.57 -35.86 43.70
CA ASP A 660 -2.29 -35.03 44.66
C ASP A 660 -3.77 -35.43 44.66
N GLY A 661 -4.14 -36.24 45.66
CA GLY A 661 -5.37 -37.00 45.80
C GLY A 661 -6.66 -36.18 45.91
N THR A 662 -7.00 -35.45 44.86
CA THR A 662 -8.33 -34.89 44.63
C THR A 662 -9.11 -35.89 43.80
N LYS A 663 -10.17 -36.48 44.37
CA LYS A 663 -11.08 -37.38 43.66
C LYS A 663 -11.79 -36.60 42.55
N MET A 664 -11.24 -36.64 41.33
CA MET A 664 -11.94 -36.23 40.12
C MET A 664 -12.89 -37.35 39.68
N ASP A 665 -14.00 -36.95 39.07
CA ASP A 665 -15.02 -37.84 38.53
C ASP A 665 -14.45 -38.62 37.32
N GLU A 666 -14.90 -39.86 37.10
CA GLU A 666 -14.37 -40.76 36.05
C GLU A 666 -14.49 -40.14 34.64
N SER A 667 -15.43 -39.21 34.45
CA SER A 667 -15.61 -38.47 33.20
C SER A 667 -14.51 -37.43 32.93
N GLU A 668 -14.05 -36.72 33.96
CA GLU A 668 -12.96 -35.73 33.85
C GLU A 668 -11.61 -36.41 33.63
N GLN A 669 -11.45 -37.63 34.18
CA GLN A 669 -10.25 -38.44 34.00
C GLN A 669 -10.10 -38.91 32.55
N ALA A 670 -11.19 -39.33 31.91
CA ALA A 670 -11.19 -39.71 30.50
C ALA A 670 -10.89 -38.53 29.56
N GLU A 671 -11.41 -37.34 29.87
CA GLU A 671 -11.19 -36.14 29.06
C GLU A 671 -9.75 -35.60 29.20
N ALA A 672 -9.16 -35.71 30.39
CA ALA A 672 -7.75 -35.40 30.63
C ALA A 672 -6.81 -36.36 29.91
N GLU A 673 -7.13 -37.66 29.89
CA GLU A 673 -6.35 -38.67 29.14
C GLU A 673 -6.45 -38.46 27.63
N GLU A 674 -7.62 -38.14 27.08
CA GLU A 674 -7.78 -37.83 25.66
C GLU A 674 -7.01 -36.55 25.26
N SER A 675 -7.03 -35.53 26.13
CA SER A 675 -6.32 -34.27 25.92
C SER A 675 -4.79 -34.47 25.99
N ALA A 676 -4.30 -35.29 26.92
CA ALA A 676 -2.89 -35.65 27.02
C ALA A 676 -2.43 -36.47 25.79
N ALA A 677 -3.25 -37.42 25.33
CA ALA A 677 -2.96 -38.21 24.13
C ALA A 677 -2.95 -37.36 22.84
N LYS A 678 -3.84 -36.35 22.73
CA LYS A 678 -3.81 -35.37 21.63
C LYS A 678 -2.55 -34.52 21.66
N ARG A 679 -2.14 -34.02 22.83
CA ARG A 679 -0.90 -33.21 22.96
C ARG A 679 0.36 -34.03 22.65
N SER A 680 0.41 -35.29 23.06
CA SER A 680 1.51 -36.20 22.74
C SER A 680 1.55 -36.65 21.26
N ARG A 681 0.48 -36.45 20.49
CA ARG A 681 0.48 -36.67 19.03
C ARG A 681 0.87 -35.42 18.23
N ILE A 682 0.78 -34.25 18.84
CA ILE A 682 1.07 -32.95 18.21
C ILE A 682 2.56 -32.59 18.39
N LEU A 683 3.12 -32.92 19.55
CA LEU A 683 4.57 -32.98 19.78
C LEU A 683 5.15 -34.22 19.11
#